data_AF-A0A1Q5CZK7-F1
#
_entry.id   AF-A0A1Q5CZK7-F1
#
_cell.length_a   1.000
_cell.length_b   1.000
_cell.length_c   1.000
_cell.angle_alpha   90.00
_cell.angle_beta   90.00
_cell.angle_gamma   90.00
#
_symmetry.space_group_name_H-M   'P 1'
#
loop_
_entity.id
_entity.type
_entity.pdbx_description
1 polymer ?
#
loop_
_entity_poly.entity_id
_entity_poly.type
_entity_poly.pdbx_seq_one_letter_code
_entity_poly.pdbx_strand_id
1 'polypeptide(L)'
;MSTPHDPYVRVRGAREHNLRDVDVDIPRDTLAVFTGVSGSGKSSLAFGTIYAEAQRRYFESVAPYARRLIHQVGAPDVGEITGLPPAVSLEQRRSAPGARSSVGTVTTLSNSLRMLFSRAGDYPPGAERLDSDAFSPNTAAGACPECHGLGRVHGTSEELLVPDPSLSIREGAIAAWPGAWQGKNLRDVLDALGYDIERPWRELAQGDRDWILFTDEQPVVTVHPVRDAGRIQRPYQGTYMSARRYVMHTFADSRSRTLRAKAERFLTSSPCPVCAGSRLRPEAMAVTFAGRTIADLVALPLTALTEVLLEAGGGSDTARVLTADLLARIETVTELGLGYLGLDRTAPTLSSGELQRLRLATQLRSGLFGVVYVLDEPSAGLHPADTESLLGVLGRLKDAGNSVFVVEHQMDVVRQADWLVDVGPLAGEHGGRVLHSGPPAELAGVAGSATRRFLFDEDPAPAREPRTPTGWIRLRGVDLHNVRGVDAAFPLGVLTAVTGVSGSGKSTLVGQVLAGVLADRRAAQSTEEPAAPVARGCASARGLEAVDRLVQVDQRPIGRTPRSNLATYTGLFDVVRKLFAGTETARARGYRAGRFSFNVAGGRCETCQGEGFVSVELLFLPSTYAPCPDCHGARYNPETLEVTLGGLTIAEVLDLTVEAAAGFLAGTPAAERSLRALLDVGLGYLRLGQPATELSGGEAQRIKLATELQRARRGHTLYLLDEPTTGLHPADVEVLMRQLHGLVDAGGTVVVVEHDMTVVAGADHVIDLGPGGGDRGGRIVATGTPREVARAAGSRTAAYLAKALRSD
;
A
#
# COMPACT_ATOMS: atom_id res chain seq x y z
N MET A 1 7.64 -49.14 10.61
CA MET A 1 8.20 -48.71 9.30
C MET A 1 8.62 -47.25 9.46
N SER A 2 9.93 -46.98 9.47
CA SER A 2 10.48 -45.62 9.61
C SER A 2 10.19 -44.83 8.33
N THR A 3 9.56 -43.67 8.44
CA THR A 3 9.33 -42.78 7.30
C THR A 3 10.67 -42.29 6.74
N PRO A 4 10.95 -42.47 5.44
CA PRO A 4 12.23 -42.10 4.81
C PRO A 4 12.45 -40.58 4.63
N HIS A 5 11.56 -39.75 5.16
CA HIS A 5 11.62 -38.29 5.03
C HIS A 5 11.73 -37.63 6.40
N ASP A 6 12.65 -36.66 6.51
CA ASP A 6 12.83 -35.85 7.71
C ASP A 6 11.54 -35.06 8.04
N PRO A 7 10.86 -35.31 9.16
CA PRO A 7 9.56 -34.70 9.43
C PRO A 7 9.64 -33.22 9.81
N TYR A 8 10.84 -32.63 9.92
CA TYR A 8 11.03 -31.25 10.33
C TYR A 8 11.78 -30.45 9.27
N VAL A 9 11.44 -29.17 9.18
CA VAL A 9 12.36 -28.13 8.70
C VAL A 9 13.22 -27.74 9.90
N ARG A 10 14.51 -28.05 9.84
CA ARG A 10 15.47 -27.70 10.91
C ARG A 10 16.37 -26.57 10.44
N VAL A 11 16.28 -25.43 11.12
CA VAL A 11 17.13 -24.27 10.88
C VAL A 11 18.22 -24.26 11.95
N ARG A 12 19.48 -24.07 11.53
CA ARG A 12 20.63 -24.00 12.43
C ARG A 12 21.48 -22.76 12.18
N GLY A 13 21.79 -22.03 13.25
CA GLY A 13 22.62 -20.83 13.25
C GLY A 13 22.11 -19.73 12.31
N ALA A 14 20.83 -19.37 12.40
CA ALA A 14 20.27 -18.27 11.61
C ALA A 14 20.62 -16.91 12.24
N ARG A 15 21.17 -16.01 11.42
CA ARG A 15 21.68 -14.68 11.81
C ARG A 15 21.17 -13.54 10.93
N GLU A 16 20.19 -13.82 10.07
CA GLU A 16 19.59 -12.82 9.19
C GLU A 16 19.02 -11.63 9.98
N HIS A 17 19.41 -10.41 9.62
CA HIS A 17 19.07 -9.16 10.30
C HIS A 17 19.43 -9.14 11.80
N ASN A 18 18.43 -9.28 12.67
CA ASN A 18 18.58 -9.23 14.12
C ASN A 18 18.53 -10.61 14.78
N LEU A 19 18.43 -11.70 14.01
CA LEU A 19 18.45 -13.06 14.55
C LEU A 19 19.80 -13.35 15.22
N ARG A 20 19.75 -13.97 16.40
CA ARG A 20 20.91 -14.21 17.27
C ARG A 20 21.31 -15.68 17.27
N ASP A 21 21.86 -16.14 16.15
CA ASP A 21 22.34 -17.52 15.95
C ASP A 21 21.24 -18.55 16.31
N VAL A 22 20.08 -18.37 15.70
CA VAL A 22 18.85 -19.09 16.05
C VAL A 22 18.85 -20.51 15.48
N ASP A 23 18.59 -21.47 16.37
CA ASP A 23 18.23 -22.84 16.04
C ASP A 23 16.73 -23.05 16.27
N VAL A 24 16.04 -23.63 15.29
CA VAL A 24 14.61 -23.97 15.45
C VAL A 24 14.24 -25.21 14.63
N ASP A 25 13.39 -26.05 15.21
CA ASP A 25 12.77 -27.20 14.56
C ASP A 25 11.27 -26.94 14.39
N ILE A 26 10.79 -27.08 13.16
CA ILE A 26 9.39 -26.83 12.79
C ILE A 26 8.86 -28.04 12.02
N PRO A 27 7.78 -28.70 12.47
CA PRO A 27 7.25 -29.87 11.80
C PRO A 27 6.68 -29.52 10.42
N ARG A 28 6.91 -30.41 9.45
CA ARG A 28 6.24 -30.37 8.14
C ARG A 28 4.80 -30.84 8.25
N ASP A 29 4.01 -30.51 7.24
CA ASP A 29 2.61 -30.91 7.10
C ASP A 29 1.73 -30.40 8.26
N THR A 30 2.11 -29.25 8.81
CA THR A 30 1.40 -28.56 9.90
C THR A 30 1.08 -27.12 9.53
N LEU A 31 0.10 -26.55 10.25
CA LEU A 31 -0.08 -25.11 10.36
C LEU A 31 0.82 -24.59 11.49
N ALA A 32 1.99 -24.06 11.12
CA ALA A 32 2.93 -23.44 12.05
C ALA A 32 2.78 -21.92 12.02
N VAL A 33 2.58 -21.31 13.19
CA VAL A 33 2.42 -19.86 13.32
C VAL A 33 3.66 -19.24 13.99
N PHE A 34 4.15 -18.14 13.43
CA PHE A 34 5.27 -17.35 13.94
C PHE A 34 4.72 -16.09 14.63
N THR A 35 4.97 -15.95 15.92
CA THR A 35 4.52 -14.82 16.75
C THR A 35 5.68 -14.03 17.34
N GLY A 36 5.37 -12.89 17.95
CA GLY A 36 6.33 -11.98 18.57
C GLY A 36 5.96 -10.52 18.30
N VAL A 37 6.54 -9.60 19.07
CA VAL A 37 6.32 -8.15 18.86
C VAL A 37 6.86 -7.67 17.51
N SER A 38 6.40 -6.50 17.03
CA SER A 38 6.94 -5.87 15.82
C SER A 38 8.45 -5.69 15.94
N GLY A 39 9.21 -6.12 14.91
CA GLY A 39 10.68 -6.07 14.93
C GLY A 39 11.37 -7.17 15.75
N SER A 40 10.64 -8.15 16.30
CA SER A 40 11.22 -9.28 17.06
C SER A 40 12.15 -10.19 16.25
N GLY A 41 11.94 -10.31 14.93
CA GLY A 41 12.68 -11.22 14.05
C GLY A 41 11.83 -12.30 13.40
N LYS A 42 10.50 -12.34 13.66
CA LYS A 42 9.54 -13.28 13.03
C LYS A 42 9.65 -13.34 11.50
N SER A 43 9.63 -12.19 10.82
CA SER A 43 9.72 -12.11 9.36
C SER A 43 11.15 -12.39 8.86
N SER A 44 12.17 -12.04 9.64
CA SER A 44 13.56 -12.40 9.35
C SER A 44 13.71 -13.93 9.30
N LEU A 45 13.09 -14.66 10.23
CA LEU A 45 13.14 -16.12 10.27
C LEU A 45 12.27 -16.76 9.16
N ALA A 46 11.00 -16.38 9.06
CA ALA A 46 10.07 -17.01 8.11
C ALA A 46 10.38 -16.65 6.65
N PHE A 47 10.60 -15.36 6.36
CA PHE A 47 10.81 -14.87 5.00
C PHE A 47 12.29 -14.71 4.66
N GLY A 48 13.04 -14.01 5.51
CA GLY A 48 14.45 -13.69 5.30
C GLY A 48 15.37 -14.92 5.31
N THR A 49 15.01 -15.96 6.08
CA THR A 49 15.78 -17.19 6.19
C THR A 49 15.10 -18.36 5.48
N ILE A 50 13.95 -18.84 5.95
CA ILE A 50 13.32 -20.08 5.47
C ILE A 50 12.88 -19.96 4.00
N TYR A 51 12.04 -18.97 3.68
CA TYR A 51 11.54 -18.78 2.32
C TYR A 51 12.68 -18.41 1.35
N ALA A 52 13.54 -17.47 1.73
CA ALA A 52 14.64 -17.02 0.88
C ALA A 52 15.60 -18.16 0.54
N GLU A 53 15.94 -19.02 1.50
CA GLU A 53 16.81 -20.17 1.27
C GLU A 53 16.13 -21.25 0.40
N ALA A 54 14.83 -21.51 0.61
CA ALA A 54 14.07 -22.41 -0.25
C ALA A 54 14.03 -21.92 -1.70
N GLN A 55 13.78 -20.61 -1.89
CA GLN A 55 13.74 -19.97 -3.19
C GLN A 55 15.11 -20.01 -3.89
N ARG A 56 16.18 -19.70 -3.15
CA ARG A 56 17.56 -19.76 -3.65
C ARG A 56 17.92 -21.17 -4.13
N ARG A 57 17.74 -22.20 -3.30
CA ARG A 57 18.03 -23.60 -3.65
C ARG A 57 17.25 -24.07 -4.87
N TYR A 58 15.97 -23.69 -4.95
CA TYR A 58 15.12 -24.04 -6.08
C TYR A 58 15.60 -23.41 -7.39
N PHE A 59 15.85 -22.10 -7.42
CA PHE A 59 16.30 -21.44 -8.66
C PHE A 59 17.72 -21.82 -9.09
N GLU A 60 18.64 -22.03 -8.14
CA GLU A 60 19.98 -22.52 -8.44
C GLU A 60 19.94 -23.91 -9.12
N SER A 61 18.89 -24.69 -8.86
CA SER A 61 18.66 -26.01 -9.43
C SER A 61 17.92 -25.96 -10.77
N VAL A 62 16.90 -25.10 -10.90
CA VAL A 62 16.02 -25.05 -12.09
C VAL A 62 16.59 -24.20 -13.23
N ALA A 63 17.28 -23.10 -12.91
CA ALA A 63 17.77 -22.15 -13.92
C ALA A 63 19.25 -21.80 -13.68
N PRO A 64 20.20 -22.54 -14.27
CA PRO A 64 21.63 -22.29 -14.07
C PRO A 64 22.09 -20.87 -14.41
N TYR A 65 21.43 -20.19 -15.37
CA TYR A 65 21.71 -18.79 -15.71
C TYR A 65 21.25 -17.80 -14.63
N ALA A 66 20.24 -18.15 -13.83
CA ALA A 66 19.74 -17.32 -12.73
C ALA A 66 20.75 -17.23 -11.57
N ARG A 67 21.70 -18.17 -11.47
CA ARG A 67 22.74 -18.18 -10.42
C ARG A 67 23.50 -16.85 -10.34
N ARG A 68 23.94 -16.31 -11.48
CA ARG A 68 24.68 -15.03 -11.51
C ARG A 68 23.85 -13.84 -11.01
N LEU A 69 22.55 -13.85 -11.29
CA LEU A 69 21.63 -12.79 -10.86
C LEU A 69 21.29 -12.93 -9.37
N ILE A 70 21.12 -14.15 -8.86
CA ILE A 70 20.82 -14.43 -7.45
C ILE A 70 22.02 -14.09 -6.55
N HIS A 71 23.26 -14.35 -7.00
CA HIS A 71 24.46 -13.96 -6.24
C HIS A 71 24.58 -12.45 -5.99
N GLN A 72 23.95 -11.60 -6.82
CA GLN A 72 23.94 -10.15 -6.60
C GLN A 72 22.99 -9.72 -5.48
N VAL A 73 21.97 -10.53 -5.18
CA VAL A 73 21.00 -10.27 -4.10
C VAL A 73 21.57 -10.68 -2.73
N GLY A 74 22.47 -11.67 -2.71
CA GLY A 74 23.04 -12.24 -1.49
C GLY A 74 22.36 -13.54 -1.07
N ALA A 75 23.04 -14.34 -0.24
CA ALA A 75 22.47 -15.52 0.40
C ALA A 75 22.02 -15.16 1.83
N PRO A 76 20.95 -15.76 2.35
CA PRO A 76 20.58 -15.59 3.75
C PRO A 76 21.72 -15.99 4.70
N ASP A 77 21.92 -15.25 5.78
CA ASP A 77 22.90 -15.61 6.81
C ASP A 77 22.34 -16.71 7.70
N VAL A 78 22.63 -17.97 7.34
CA VAL A 78 22.24 -19.16 8.08
C VAL A 78 23.31 -20.24 7.93
N GLY A 79 23.58 -20.99 9.00
CA GLY A 79 24.54 -22.09 8.98
C GLY A 79 24.06 -23.26 8.14
N GLU A 80 22.90 -23.83 8.50
CA GLU A 80 22.32 -24.97 7.79
C GLU A 80 20.79 -24.94 7.86
N ILE A 81 20.12 -25.40 6.79
CA ILE A 81 18.71 -25.77 6.84
C ILE A 81 18.52 -27.15 6.23
N THR A 82 17.96 -28.09 7.00
CA THR A 82 17.63 -29.46 6.55
C THR A 82 16.12 -29.67 6.49
N GLY A 83 15.68 -30.63 5.67
CA GLY A 83 14.27 -30.96 5.50
C GLY A 83 13.41 -29.88 4.82
N LEU A 84 14.00 -28.85 4.23
CA LEU A 84 13.29 -27.71 3.61
C LEU A 84 12.75 -28.04 2.20
N PRO A 85 11.42 -28.11 2.00
CA PRO A 85 10.80 -28.23 0.69
C PRO A 85 10.87 -26.93 -0.13
N PRO A 86 10.51 -26.96 -1.43
CA PRO A 86 10.26 -25.74 -2.20
C PRO A 86 9.19 -24.88 -1.52
N ALA A 87 9.35 -23.55 -1.57
CA ALA A 87 8.46 -22.63 -0.87
C ALA A 87 7.74 -21.69 -1.83
N VAL A 88 6.49 -21.35 -1.48
CA VAL A 88 5.66 -20.35 -2.16
C VAL A 88 5.33 -19.27 -1.14
N SER A 89 5.69 -18.02 -1.44
CA SER A 89 5.32 -16.90 -0.57
C SER A 89 4.02 -16.24 -1.01
N LEU A 90 3.22 -15.86 -0.01
CA LEU A 90 2.08 -14.96 -0.16
C LEU A 90 2.34 -13.71 0.69
N GLU A 91 3.41 -12.99 0.36
CA GLU A 91 3.76 -11.73 1.02
C GLU A 91 2.79 -10.61 0.63
N GLN A 92 2.59 -9.66 1.56
CA GLN A 92 1.89 -8.40 1.31
C GLN A 92 2.69 -7.43 0.39
N ARG A 93 3.79 -7.89 -0.24
CA ARG A 93 4.75 -7.01 -0.96
C ARG A 93 4.06 -5.97 -1.83
N ARG A 94 4.53 -4.74 -1.61
CA ARG A 94 4.09 -3.45 -2.16
C ARG A 94 4.38 -3.26 -3.65
N SER A 95 4.71 -4.32 -4.37
CA SER A 95 4.75 -4.29 -5.84
C SER A 95 3.32 -4.10 -6.31
N ALA A 96 2.92 -2.84 -6.45
CA ALA A 96 1.58 -2.49 -6.87
C ALA A 96 1.28 -3.24 -8.17
N PRO A 97 0.18 -3.99 -8.23
CA PRO A 97 -0.27 -4.59 -9.45
C PRO A 97 -0.29 -3.54 -10.57
N GLY A 98 0.09 -3.93 -11.79
CA GLY A 98 -0.05 -3.04 -12.93
C GLY A 98 -1.52 -2.60 -13.09
N ALA A 99 -1.75 -1.41 -13.66
CA ALA A 99 -3.09 -0.88 -13.89
C ALA A 99 -4.01 -1.79 -14.74
N ARG A 100 -3.41 -2.78 -15.45
CA ARG A 100 -4.09 -3.77 -16.28
C ARG A 100 -4.50 -5.05 -15.54
N SER A 101 -4.07 -5.24 -14.29
CA SER A 101 -4.47 -6.39 -13.46
C SER A 101 -5.82 -6.11 -12.79
N SER A 102 -6.69 -7.12 -12.76
CA SER A 102 -7.99 -7.12 -12.09
C SER A 102 -8.17 -8.34 -11.19
N VAL A 103 -9.25 -8.36 -10.40
CA VAL A 103 -9.67 -9.52 -9.60
C VAL A 103 -9.72 -10.79 -10.45
N GLY A 104 -10.33 -10.72 -11.64
CA GLY A 104 -10.44 -11.87 -12.53
C GLY A 104 -9.11 -12.36 -13.11
N THR A 105 -8.11 -11.49 -13.27
CA THR A 105 -6.76 -11.92 -13.68
C THR A 105 -5.97 -12.52 -12.53
N VAL A 106 -6.08 -11.96 -11.31
CA VAL A 106 -5.38 -12.47 -10.11
C VAL A 106 -5.91 -13.85 -9.71
N THR A 107 -7.21 -14.07 -9.87
CA THR A 107 -7.89 -15.33 -9.54
C THR A 107 -7.91 -16.33 -10.68
N THR A 108 -7.42 -15.97 -11.87
CA THR A 108 -7.54 -16.74 -13.12
C THR A 108 -8.97 -16.98 -13.61
N LEU A 109 -9.99 -16.49 -12.90
CA LEU A 109 -11.41 -16.62 -13.27
C LEU A 109 -11.72 -16.03 -14.65
N SER A 110 -11.03 -14.94 -15.03
CA SER A 110 -11.19 -14.37 -16.37
C SER A 110 -10.78 -15.35 -17.48
N ASN A 111 -9.87 -16.30 -17.24
CA ASN A 111 -9.49 -17.26 -18.27
C ASN A 111 -10.61 -18.27 -18.52
N SER A 112 -11.14 -18.87 -17.45
CA SER A 112 -12.25 -19.83 -17.55
C SER A 112 -13.50 -19.17 -18.14
N LEU A 113 -13.80 -17.91 -17.78
CA LEU A 113 -14.93 -17.17 -18.36
C LEU A 113 -14.74 -16.90 -19.86
N ARG A 114 -13.54 -16.48 -20.29
CA ARG A 114 -13.24 -16.28 -21.72
C ARG A 114 -13.35 -17.58 -22.53
N MET A 115 -12.93 -18.71 -21.94
CA MET A 115 -13.11 -20.03 -22.56
C MET A 115 -14.59 -20.40 -22.67
N LEU A 116 -15.41 -20.07 -21.66
CA LEU A 116 -16.86 -20.28 -21.71
C LEU A 116 -17.50 -19.52 -22.86
N PHE A 117 -17.19 -18.24 -23.05
CA PHE A 117 -17.72 -17.45 -24.18
C PHE A 117 -17.27 -17.99 -25.54
N SER A 118 -15.97 -18.30 -25.68
CA SER A 118 -15.42 -18.85 -26.93
C SER A 118 -16.05 -20.20 -27.32
N ARG A 119 -16.36 -21.04 -26.33
CA ARG A 119 -16.76 -22.42 -26.59
C ARG A 119 -18.25 -22.69 -26.47
N ALA A 120 -18.95 -21.94 -25.64
CA ALA A 120 -20.36 -22.16 -25.32
C ALA A 120 -21.22 -20.88 -25.35
N GLY A 121 -20.66 -19.74 -25.75
CA GLY A 121 -21.44 -18.52 -25.96
C GLY A 121 -22.37 -18.63 -27.18
N ASP A 122 -23.45 -17.88 -27.14
CA ASP A 122 -24.39 -17.69 -28.24
C ASP A 122 -23.82 -16.65 -29.21
N TYR A 123 -23.50 -17.09 -30.42
CA TYR A 123 -22.96 -16.25 -31.50
C TYR A 123 -24.09 -15.75 -32.41
N PRO A 124 -23.99 -14.52 -32.94
CA PRO A 124 -24.88 -14.05 -33.99
C PRO A 124 -24.83 -14.99 -35.22
N PRO A 125 -25.95 -15.19 -35.95
CA PRO A 125 -25.96 -16.01 -37.14
C PRO A 125 -24.91 -15.55 -38.17
N GLY A 126 -24.07 -16.49 -38.63
CA GLY A 126 -23.03 -16.21 -39.62
C GLY A 126 -21.75 -15.57 -39.06
N ALA A 127 -21.66 -15.31 -37.75
CA ALA A 127 -20.44 -14.81 -37.13
C ALA A 127 -19.35 -15.90 -37.10
N GLU A 128 -18.10 -15.49 -37.31
CA GLU A 128 -16.94 -16.36 -37.14
C GLU A 128 -16.75 -16.70 -35.65
N ARG A 129 -16.30 -17.92 -35.37
CA ARG A 129 -16.02 -18.34 -34.00
C ARG A 129 -14.75 -17.66 -33.50
N LEU A 130 -14.86 -17.03 -32.33
CA LEU A 130 -13.76 -16.32 -31.70
C LEU A 130 -13.03 -17.21 -30.69
N ASP A 131 -11.70 -17.15 -30.68
CA ASP A 131 -10.87 -17.75 -29.63
C ASP A 131 -10.97 -16.97 -28.32
N SER A 132 -10.57 -17.61 -27.20
CA SER A 132 -10.64 -17.01 -25.86
C SER A 132 -9.87 -15.69 -25.72
N ASP A 133 -8.86 -15.46 -26.56
CA ASP A 133 -8.09 -14.22 -26.54
C ASP A 133 -8.85 -13.03 -27.12
N ALA A 134 -9.86 -13.24 -27.97
CA ALA A 134 -10.74 -12.17 -28.44
C ALA A 134 -11.62 -11.59 -27.32
N PHE A 135 -11.78 -12.33 -26.22
CA PHE A 135 -12.54 -11.91 -25.05
C PHE A 135 -11.68 -11.29 -23.94
N SER A 136 -10.42 -10.95 -24.24
CA SER A 136 -9.50 -10.33 -23.28
C SER A 136 -9.23 -8.87 -23.63
N PRO A 137 -9.38 -7.92 -22.68
CA PRO A 137 -9.00 -6.53 -22.90
C PRO A 137 -7.47 -6.33 -22.89
N ASN A 138 -6.69 -7.37 -22.60
CA ASN A 138 -5.23 -7.32 -22.49
C ASN A 138 -4.50 -7.92 -23.70
N THR A 139 -5.23 -8.38 -24.72
CA THR A 139 -4.68 -8.93 -25.97
C THR A 139 -5.00 -7.99 -27.13
N ALA A 140 -4.16 -7.98 -28.17
CA ALA A 140 -4.45 -7.19 -29.38
C ALA A 140 -5.70 -7.69 -30.13
N ALA A 141 -6.00 -8.99 -30.00
CA ALA A 141 -7.17 -9.63 -30.60
C ALA A 141 -8.49 -9.18 -29.96
N GLY A 142 -8.53 -8.99 -28.63
CA GLY A 142 -9.76 -8.66 -27.92
C GLY A 142 -9.92 -7.20 -27.52
N ALA A 143 -8.81 -6.48 -27.34
CA ALA A 143 -8.85 -5.09 -26.89
C ALA A 143 -9.53 -4.18 -27.91
N CYS A 144 -10.39 -3.28 -27.41
CA CYS A 144 -10.91 -2.16 -28.20
C CYS A 144 -9.74 -1.37 -28.80
N PRO A 145 -9.72 -1.13 -30.12
CA PRO A 145 -8.57 -0.51 -30.80
C PRO A 145 -8.37 0.95 -30.42
N GLU A 146 -9.44 1.66 -30.03
CA GLU A 146 -9.41 3.08 -29.66
C GLU A 146 -8.75 3.30 -28.29
N CYS A 147 -9.23 2.61 -27.26
CA CYS A 147 -8.72 2.76 -25.90
C CYS A 147 -7.66 1.73 -25.52
N HIS A 148 -7.25 0.86 -26.45
CA HIS A 148 -6.32 -0.25 -26.23
C HIS A 148 -6.66 -1.09 -24.99
N GLY A 149 -7.96 -1.39 -24.81
CA GLY A 149 -8.44 -2.20 -23.67
C GLY A 149 -8.50 -1.49 -22.31
N LEU A 150 -8.29 -0.17 -22.25
CA LEU A 150 -8.44 0.62 -21.01
C LEU A 150 -9.91 0.92 -20.68
N GLY A 151 -10.78 1.00 -21.69
CA GLY A 151 -12.21 1.35 -21.56
C GLY A 151 -12.47 2.85 -21.42
N ARG A 152 -11.42 3.66 -21.26
CA ARG A 152 -11.50 5.11 -21.19
C ARG A 152 -10.52 5.71 -22.18
N VAL A 153 -10.87 6.87 -22.69
CA VAL A 153 -9.96 7.72 -23.46
C VAL A 153 -9.57 8.90 -22.59
N HIS A 154 -8.30 9.27 -22.68
CA HIS A 154 -7.79 10.46 -22.03
C HIS A 154 -7.70 11.56 -23.08
N GLY A 155 -8.32 12.69 -22.79
CA GLY A 155 -8.28 13.90 -23.60
C GLY A 155 -7.77 15.07 -22.78
N THR A 156 -7.46 16.18 -23.45
CA THR A 156 -7.09 17.44 -22.81
C THR A 156 -7.77 18.59 -23.55
N SER A 157 -7.99 19.71 -22.87
CA SER A 157 -8.55 20.94 -23.44
C SER A 157 -7.58 22.11 -23.25
N GLU A 158 -7.84 23.22 -23.95
CA GLU A 158 -7.09 24.47 -23.76
C GLU A 158 -7.21 24.97 -22.32
N GLU A 159 -8.43 24.98 -21.76
CA GLU A 159 -8.70 25.41 -20.37
C GLU A 159 -7.92 24.61 -19.33
N LEU A 160 -7.71 23.30 -19.55
CA LEU A 160 -6.89 22.49 -18.67
C LEU A 160 -5.41 22.81 -18.82
N LEU A 161 -4.92 22.91 -20.06
CA LEU A 161 -3.49 23.15 -20.34
C LEU A 161 -3.05 24.58 -19.97
N VAL A 162 -3.98 25.54 -20.03
CA VAL A 162 -3.80 26.97 -19.80
C VAL A 162 -4.91 27.47 -18.85
N PRO A 163 -4.76 27.26 -17.52
CA PRO A 163 -5.77 27.67 -16.55
C PRO A 163 -5.94 29.19 -16.45
N ASP A 164 -4.85 29.94 -16.59
CA ASP A 164 -4.85 31.41 -16.59
C ASP A 164 -4.42 31.95 -17.97
N PRO A 165 -5.37 32.30 -18.85
CA PRO A 165 -5.08 32.81 -20.18
C PRO A 165 -4.69 34.29 -20.17
N SER A 166 -4.58 34.94 -19.01
CA SER A 166 -4.09 36.31 -18.87
C SER A 166 -2.57 36.42 -18.90
N LEU A 167 -1.88 35.33 -18.61
CA LEU A 167 -0.42 35.25 -18.62
C LEU A 167 0.10 35.07 -20.06
N SER A 168 1.33 35.51 -20.27
CA SER A 168 2.10 35.18 -21.48
C SER A 168 2.74 33.78 -21.42
N ILE A 169 3.21 33.28 -22.56
CA ILE A 169 3.96 32.02 -22.61
C ILE A 169 5.24 32.12 -21.76
N ARG A 170 5.90 33.28 -21.73
CA ARG A 170 7.09 33.50 -20.88
C ARG A 170 6.77 33.43 -19.39
N GLU A 171 5.66 34.02 -18.96
CA GLU A 171 5.20 34.01 -17.57
C GLU A 171 4.66 32.65 -17.11
N GLY A 172 4.42 31.75 -18.07
CA GLY A 172 4.06 30.36 -17.78
C GLY A 172 2.57 30.05 -17.97
N ALA A 173 1.90 30.71 -18.91
CA ALA A 173 0.50 30.43 -19.26
C ALA A 173 0.22 28.93 -19.47
N ILE A 174 1.13 28.22 -20.17
CA ILE A 174 1.03 26.78 -20.39
C ILE A 174 1.48 26.01 -19.14
N ALA A 175 0.59 25.87 -18.17
CA ALA A 175 0.83 25.21 -16.89
C ALA A 175 1.22 23.71 -17.03
N ALA A 176 0.79 23.09 -18.14
CA ALA A 176 1.05 21.69 -18.43
C ALA A 176 2.51 21.35 -18.79
N TRP A 177 3.32 22.34 -19.17
CA TRP A 177 4.69 22.11 -19.60
C TRP A 177 5.65 21.70 -18.46
N PRO A 178 6.77 21.03 -18.80
CA PRO A 178 7.77 20.66 -17.82
C PRO A 178 8.39 21.88 -17.13
N GLY A 179 8.81 21.71 -15.88
CA GLY A 179 9.57 22.75 -15.18
C GLY A 179 11.04 22.85 -15.63
N ALA A 180 11.77 23.77 -15.00
CA ALA A 180 13.22 23.92 -15.15
C ALA A 180 13.67 24.10 -16.62
N TRP A 181 14.74 23.41 -17.03
CA TRP A 181 15.35 23.62 -18.34
C TRP A 181 14.46 23.18 -19.51
N GLN A 182 13.68 22.11 -19.36
CA GLN A 182 12.83 21.58 -20.44
C GLN A 182 11.70 22.56 -20.81
N GLY A 183 11.05 23.18 -19.82
CA GLY A 183 10.04 24.21 -20.10
C GLY A 183 10.65 25.49 -20.67
N LYS A 184 11.86 25.86 -20.24
CA LYS A 184 12.60 26.94 -20.90
C LYS A 184 12.91 26.61 -22.36
N ASN A 185 13.37 25.40 -22.62
CA ASN A 185 13.70 24.93 -23.96
C ASN A 185 12.51 25.04 -24.94
N LEU A 186 11.31 24.58 -24.54
CA LEU A 186 10.11 24.68 -25.38
C LEU A 186 9.71 26.14 -25.68
N ARG A 187 9.88 27.04 -24.70
CA ARG A 187 9.68 28.49 -24.90
C ARG A 187 10.68 29.08 -25.88
N ASP A 188 11.97 28.77 -25.70
CA ASP A 188 13.03 29.26 -26.58
C ASP A 188 12.87 28.71 -28.03
N VAL A 189 12.29 27.52 -28.19
CA VAL A 189 11.94 26.93 -29.49
C VAL A 189 10.78 27.69 -30.15
N LEU A 190 9.73 28.04 -29.42
CA LEU A 190 8.62 28.84 -29.95
C LEU A 190 9.08 30.24 -30.40
N ASP A 191 9.94 30.88 -29.61
CA ASP A 191 10.54 32.17 -29.95
C ASP A 191 11.36 32.08 -31.25
N ALA A 192 12.18 31.03 -31.39
CA ALA A 192 12.94 30.75 -32.61
C ALA A 192 12.05 30.42 -33.83
N LEU A 193 10.84 29.90 -33.62
CA LEU A 193 9.83 29.67 -34.66
C LEU A 193 9.04 30.94 -35.03
N GLY A 194 9.24 32.04 -34.31
CA GLY A 194 8.62 33.34 -34.59
C GLY A 194 7.29 33.59 -33.87
N TYR A 195 6.95 32.80 -32.85
CA TYR A 195 5.77 33.05 -32.02
C TYR A 195 6.04 34.14 -30.98
N ASP A 196 5.08 35.04 -30.77
CA ASP A 196 5.15 36.10 -29.75
C ASP A 196 4.89 35.51 -28.35
N ILE A 197 5.97 35.23 -27.62
CA ILE A 197 5.89 34.60 -26.29
C ILE A 197 5.68 35.60 -25.13
N GLU A 198 5.70 36.91 -25.40
CA GLU A 198 5.47 37.96 -24.40
C GLU A 198 4.01 38.38 -24.31
N ARG A 199 3.23 38.11 -25.37
CA ARG A 199 1.82 38.47 -25.43
C ARG A 199 0.97 37.60 -24.49
N PRO A 200 -0.03 38.16 -23.79
CA PRO A 200 -1.02 37.38 -23.06
C PRO A 200 -1.64 36.29 -23.94
N TRP A 201 -1.79 35.08 -23.41
CA TRP A 201 -2.24 33.90 -24.15
C TRP A 201 -3.55 34.16 -24.91
N ARG A 202 -4.54 34.74 -24.24
CA ARG A 202 -5.86 35.07 -24.83
C ARG A 202 -5.80 35.99 -26.06
N GLU A 203 -4.70 36.72 -26.26
CA GLU A 203 -4.51 37.68 -27.36
C GLU A 203 -3.79 37.05 -28.56
N LEU A 204 -3.32 35.80 -28.46
CA LEU A 204 -2.78 35.03 -29.57
C LEU A 204 -3.91 34.56 -30.50
N ALA A 205 -3.62 34.46 -31.80
CA ALA A 205 -4.57 33.93 -32.77
C ALA A 205 -4.93 32.48 -32.42
N GLN A 206 -6.19 32.08 -32.65
CA GLN A 206 -6.65 30.72 -32.31
C GLN A 206 -5.82 29.64 -33.02
N GLY A 207 -5.45 29.85 -34.29
CA GLY A 207 -4.61 28.90 -35.03
C GLY A 207 -3.23 28.67 -34.40
N ASP A 208 -2.61 29.73 -33.88
CA ASP A 208 -1.32 29.63 -33.18
C ASP A 208 -1.47 28.89 -31.85
N ARG A 209 -2.53 29.21 -31.09
CA ARG A 209 -2.85 28.51 -29.83
C ARG A 209 -3.11 27.03 -30.06
N ASP A 210 -3.89 26.69 -31.09
CA ASP A 210 -4.20 25.31 -31.44
C ASP A 210 -2.95 24.54 -31.85
N TRP A 211 -2.08 25.15 -32.67
CA TRP A 211 -0.82 24.53 -33.08
C TRP A 211 0.09 24.29 -31.87
N ILE A 212 0.28 25.31 -31.02
CA ILE A 212 1.12 25.22 -29.81
C ILE A 212 0.62 24.11 -28.85
N LEU A 213 -0.69 23.99 -28.67
CA LEU A 213 -1.24 23.05 -27.70
C LEU A 213 -1.40 21.64 -28.25
N PHE A 214 -1.78 21.47 -29.52
CA PHE A 214 -2.34 20.20 -30.00
C PHE A 214 -1.63 19.57 -31.20
N THR A 215 -0.69 20.27 -31.85
CA THR A 215 -0.02 19.74 -33.04
C THR A 215 0.73 18.43 -32.78
N ASP A 216 0.79 17.57 -33.78
CA ASP A 216 1.63 16.37 -33.81
C ASP A 216 3.00 16.61 -34.46
N GLU A 217 3.22 17.81 -35.00
CA GLU A 217 4.50 18.24 -35.57
C GLU A 217 5.59 18.38 -34.50
N GLN A 218 6.83 18.05 -34.87
CA GLN A 218 8.01 18.14 -34.00
C GLN A 218 9.17 18.84 -34.71
N PRO A 219 9.02 20.12 -35.09
CA PRO A 219 10.09 20.85 -35.75
C PRO A 219 11.36 20.88 -34.88
N VAL A 220 12.50 20.77 -35.54
CA VAL A 220 13.83 20.91 -34.92
C VAL A 220 14.39 22.26 -35.36
N VAL A 221 14.70 23.12 -34.40
CA VAL A 221 15.23 24.46 -34.66
C VAL A 221 16.53 24.70 -33.91
N THR A 222 17.38 25.54 -34.49
CA THR A 222 18.60 26.01 -33.81
C THR A 222 18.20 27.07 -32.79
N VAL A 223 18.34 26.76 -31.51
CA VAL A 223 18.06 27.70 -30.42
C VAL A 223 19.34 28.42 -30.02
N HIS A 224 19.28 29.74 -29.95
CA HIS A 224 20.35 30.61 -29.46
C HIS A 224 20.01 31.12 -28.05
N PRO A 225 20.39 30.42 -26.97
CA PRO A 225 19.93 30.75 -25.64
C PRO A 225 20.57 32.05 -25.11
N VAL A 226 19.74 33.06 -24.82
CA VAL A 226 20.19 34.25 -24.08
C VAL A 226 20.40 33.85 -22.60
N ARG A 227 21.62 34.03 -22.09
CA ARG A 227 22.04 33.69 -20.72
C ARG A 227 22.82 34.86 -20.11
N ASP A 228 22.82 34.95 -18.78
CA ASP A 228 23.54 35.98 -18.02
C ASP A 228 25.04 36.06 -18.39
N ALA A 229 25.63 37.24 -18.19
CA ALA A 229 27.04 37.50 -18.44
C ALA A 229 27.94 36.45 -17.75
N GLY A 230 28.73 35.71 -18.55
CA GLY A 230 29.67 34.69 -18.08
C GLY A 230 29.25 33.22 -18.30
N ARG A 231 28.06 32.94 -18.87
CA ARG A 231 27.67 31.57 -19.27
C ARG A 231 27.95 31.30 -20.75
N ILE A 232 28.48 30.11 -21.05
CA ILE A 232 28.74 29.64 -22.42
C ILE A 232 27.43 29.63 -23.22
N GLN A 233 27.38 30.45 -24.28
CA GLN A 233 26.27 30.58 -25.22
C GLN A 233 26.53 29.68 -26.43
N ARG A 234 26.37 28.37 -26.26
CA ARG A 234 26.41 27.44 -27.40
C ARG A 234 25.00 27.23 -27.92
N PRO A 235 24.76 27.44 -29.24
CA PRO A 235 23.50 27.04 -29.83
C PRO A 235 23.33 25.52 -29.72
N TYR A 236 22.09 25.09 -29.64
CA TYR A 236 21.74 23.67 -29.63
C TYR A 236 20.53 23.43 -30.52
N GLN A 237 20.34 22.20 -30.98
CA GLN A 237 19.15 21.79 -31.71
C GLN A 237 18.04 21.47 -30.70
N GLY A 238 16.98 22.28 -30.68
CA GLY A 238 15.80 22.09 -29.85
C GLY A 238 14.68 21.46 -30.69
N THR A 239 14.07 20.39 -30.17
CA THR A 239 12.89 19.77 -30.79
C THR A 239 11.64 20.26 -30.08
N TYR A 240 10.69 20.79 -30.84
CA TYR A 240 9.41 21.21 -30.28
C TYR A 240 8.54 20.02 -29.88
N MET A 241 7.75 20.20 -28.83
CA MET A 241 6.71 19.27 -28.41
C MET A 241 5.51 20.06 -27.89
N SER A 242 4.35 19.82 -28.50
CA SER A 242 3.09 20.44 -28.08
C SER A 242 2.72 20.05 -26.65
N ALA A 243 1.92 20.89 -25.99
CA ALA A 243 1.49 20.65 -24.61
C ALA A 243 0.72 19.33 -24.47
N ARG A 244 -0.22 19.03 -25.39
CA ARG A 244 -0.95 17.75 -25.44
C ARG A 244 0.02 16.57 -25.54
N ARG A 245 0.98 16.62 -26.46
CA ARG A 245 1.91 15.50 -26.68
C ARG A 245 2.78 15.25 -25.45
N TYR A 246 3.28 16.31 -24.81
CA TYR A 246 4.04 16.19 -23.58
C TYR A 246 3.21 15.56 -22.46
N VAL A 247 1.97 16.02 -22.24
CA VAL A 247 1.08 15.48 -21.19
C VAL A 247 0.76 14.01 -21.47
N MET A 248 0.34 13.66 -22.69
CA MET A 248 -0.03 12.30 -23.06
C MET A 248 1.16 11.32 -22.92
N HIS A 249 2.32 11.69 -23.46
CA HIS A 249 3.54 10.88 -23.36
C HIS A 249 3.98 10.73 -21.89
N THR A 250 3.94 11.81 -21.10
CA THR A 250 4.29 11.76 -19.68
C THR A 250 3.33 10.87 -18.89
N PHE A 251 2.03 10.89 -19.21
CA PHE A 251 1.03 10.05 -18.57
C PHE A 251 1.21 8.57 -18.93
N ALA A 252 1.45 8.25 -20.21
CA ALA A 252 1.58 6.88 -20.71
C ALA A 252 2.91 6.22 -20.32
N ASP A 253 4.04 6.91 -20.55
CA ASP A 253 5.35 6.27 -20.62
C ASP A 253 6.25 6.55 -19.42
N SER A 254 5.96 7.61 -18.65
CA SER A 254 6.81 7.98 -17.51
C SER A 254 6.87 6.85 -16.48
N ARG A 255 8.05 6.50 -15.97
CA ARG A 255 8.16 5.57 -14.82
C ARG A 255 7.84 6.25 -13.48
N SER A 256 7.79 7.59 -13.45
CA SER A 256 7.51 8.37 -12.25
C SER A 256 6.02 8.58 -12.04
N ARG A 257 5.47 8.02 -10.96
CA ARG A 257 4.06 8.24 -10.59
C ARG A 257 3.74 9.70 -10.29
N THR A 258 4.68 10.45 -9.72
CA THR A 258 4.47 11.88 -9.43
C THR A 258 4.33 12.68 -10.72
N LEU A 259 5.16 12.37 -11.73
CA LEU A 259 5.03 13.00 -13.05
C LEU A 259 3.74 12.59 -13.75
N ARG A 260 3.35 11.30 -13.69
CA ARG A 260 2.05 10.85 -14.21
C ARG A 260 0.89 11.54 -13.53
N ALA A 261 0.87 11.60 -12.19
CA ALA A 261 -0.19 12.26 -11.43
C ALA A 261 -0.23 13.77 -11.69
N LYS A 262 0.92 14.41 -11.97
CA LYS A 262 0.96 15.80 -12.41
C LYS A 262 0.35 15.96 -13.81
N ALA A 263 0.72 15.10 -14.76
CA ALA A 263 0.15 15.08 -16.11
C ALA A 263 -1.35 14.79 -16.12
N GLU A 264 -1.81 13.87 -15.26
CA GLU A 264 -3.21 13.47 -15.11
C GLU A 264 -4.14 14.62 -14.74
N ARG A 265 -3.64 15.65 -14.02
CA ARG A 265 -4.43 16.87 -13.70
C ARG A 265 -4.85 17.66 -14.93
N PHE A 266 -4.11 17.52 -16.02
CA PHE A 266 -4.38 18.16 -17.29
C PHE A 266 -5.20 17.27 -18.23
N LEU A 267 -5.68 16.12 -17.75
CA LEU A 267 -6.44 15.17 -18.55
C LEU A 267 -7.87 15.07 -18.05
N THR A 268 -8.82 15.11 -18.97
CA THR A 268 -10.16 14.57 -18.74
C THR A 268 -10.19 13.11 -19.14
N SER A 269 -10.82 12.26 -18.32
CA SER A 269 -11.05 10.86 -18.65
C SER A 269 -12.53 10.61 -18.87
N SER A 270 -12.90 10.22 -20.10
CA SER A 270 -14.27 9.84 -20.46
C SER A 270 -14.35 8.35 -20.81
N PRO A 271 -15.53 7.71 -20.69
CA PRO A 271 -15.75 6.39 -21.28
C PRO A 271 -15.37 6.43 -22.77
N CYS A 272 -14.70 5.37 -23.22
CA CYS A 272 -14.31 5.27 -24.63
C CYS A 272 -15.56 5.33 -25.52
N PRO A 273 -15.60 6.20 -26.55
CA PRO A 273 -16.78 6.36 -27.40
C PRO A 273 -17.07 5.11 -28.25
N VAL A 274 -16.05 4.28 -28.53
CA VAL A 274 -16.19 3.08 -29.35
C VAL A 274 -16.75 1.90 -28.57
N CYS A 275 -16.24 1.65 -27.37
CA CYS A 275 -16.65 0.48 -26.57
C CYS A 275 -17.56 0.84 -25.39
N ALA A 276 -17.89 2.13 -25.20
CA ALA A 276 -18.67 2.65 -24.08
C ALA A 276 -18.17 2.19 -22.69
N GLY A 277 -16.88 1.88 -22.56
CA GLY A 277 -16.30 1.35 -21.33
C GLY A 277 -16.14 -0.17 -21.26
N SER A 278 -16.65 -0.95 -22.21
CA SER A 278 -16.57 -2.42 -22.19
C SER A 278 -15.15 -2.97 -22.39
N ARG A 279 -14.22 -2.14 -22.90
CA ARG A 279 -12.80 -2.44 -23.15
C ARG A 279 -12.55 -3.42 -24.30
N LEU A 280 -13.59 -4.01 -24.87
CA LEU A 280 -13.50 -5.07 -25.87
C LEU A 280 -13.94 -4.58 -27.25
N ARG A 281 -13.58 -5.36 -28.26
CA ARG A 281 -14.06 -5.14 -29.63
C ARG A 281 -15.55 -5.48 -29.79
N PRO A 282 -16.25 -4.85 -30.75
CA PRO A 282 -17.67 -5.12 -31.00
C PRO A 282 -17.99 -6.59 -31.27
N GLU A 283 -17.11 -7.32 -31.96
CA GLU A 283 -17.30 -8.74 -32.30
C GLU A 283 -17.38 -9.62 -31.05
N ALA A 284 -16.52 -9.37 -30.06
CA ALA A 284 -16.56 -10.08 -28.78
C ALA A 284 -17.79 -9.68 -27.95
N MET A 285 -18.22 -8.41 -28.05
CA MET A 285 -19.41 -7.89 -27.38
C MET A 285 -20.73 -8.40 -27.99
N ALA A 286 -20.70 -8.91 -29.22
CA ALA A 286 -21.87 -9.50 -29.87
C ALA A 286 -22.16 -10.94 -29.41
N VAL A 287 -21.19 -11.59 -28.75
CA VAL A 287 -21.36 -12.94 -28.20
C VAL A 287 -21.93 -12.84 -26.79
N THR A 288 -22.94 -13.65 -26.50
CA THR A 288 -23.59 -13.64 -25.19
C THR A 288 -23.53 -15.01 -24.52
N PHE A 289 -23.72 -15.04 -23.20
CA PHE A 289 -23.96 -16.25 -22.43
C PHE A 289 -25.08 -15.94 -21.45
N ALA A 290 -26.13 -16.76 -21.44
CA ALA A 290 -27.36 -16.48 -20.67
C ALA A 290 -27.94 -15.07 -20.98
N GLY A 291 -27.90 -14.66 -22.25
CA GLY A 291 -28.40 -13.36 -22.71
C GLY A 291 -27.58 -12.15 -22.27
N ARG A 292 -26.38 -12.35 -21.69
CA ARG A 292 -25.49 -11.28 -21.19
C ARG A 292 -24.15 -11.30 -21.92
N THR A 293 -23.58 -10.13 -22.16
CA THR A 293 -22.23 -10.02 -22.74
C THR A 293 -21.17 -10.35 -21.69
N ILE A 294 -19.93 -10.60 -22.11
CA ILE A 294 -18.85 -10.83 -21.15
C ILE A 294 -18.60 -9.60 -20.26
N ALA A 295 -18.79 -8.38 -20.79
CA ALA A 295 -18.63 -7.15 -20.02
C ALA A 295 -19.68 -7.04 -18.91
N ASP A 296 -20.92 -7.47 -19.18
CA ASP A 296 -21.98 -7.50 -18.16
C ASP A 296 -21.62 -8.47 -17.04
N LEU A 297 -21.13 -9.67 -17.39
CA LEU A 297 -20.82 -10.71 -16.40
C LEU A 297 -19.60 -10.38 -15.53
N VAL A 298 -18.56 -9.75 -16.09
CA VAL A 298 -17.37 -9.38 -15.29
C VAL A 298 -17.62 -8.23 -14.33
N ALA A 299 -18.63 -7.39 -14.60
CA ALA A 299 -19.04 -6.28 -13.74
C ALA A 299 -19.92 -6.72 -12.56
N LEU A 300 -20.54 -7.91 -12.64
CA LEU A 300 -21.33 -8.46 -11.54
C LEU A 300 -20.44 -8.79 -10.33
N PRO A 301 -20.93 -8.57 -9.10
CA PRO A 301 -20.36 -9.21 -7.93
C PRO A 301 -20.29 -10.73 -8.13
N LEU A 302 -19.22 -11.37 -7.63
CA LEU A 302 -19.03 -12.82 -7.73
C LEU A 302 -20.25 -13.63 -7.26
N THR A 303 -20.94 -13.17 -6.21
CA THR A 303 -22.19 -13.78 -5.72
C THR A 303 -23.33 -13.75 -6.76
N ALA A 304 -23.54 -12.62 -7.43
CA ALA A 304 -24.52 -12.51 -8.50
C ALA A 304 -24.09 -13.27 -9.77
N LEU A 305 -22.79 -13.31 -10.06
CA LEU A 305 -22.26 -14.12 -11.17
C LEU A 305 -22.54 -15.62 -10.93
N THR A 306 -22.39 -16.10 -9.69
CA THR A 306 -22.74 -17.48 -9.31
C THR A 306 -24.20 -17.80 -9.60
N GLU A 307 -25.14 -16.91 -9.25
CA GLU A 307 -26.57 -17.09 -9.54
C GLU A 307 -26.83 -17.25 -11.04
N VAL A 308 -26.27 -16.35 -11.86
CA VAL A 308 -26.42 -16.40 -13.33
C VAL A 308 -25.83 -17.70 -13.90
N LEU A 309 -24.66 -18.13 -13.41
CA LEU A 309 -24.01 -19.36 -13.87
C LEU A 309 -24.80 -20.62 -13.49
N LEU A 310 -25.43 -20.65 -12.32
CA LEU A 310 -26.28 -21.76 -11.88
C LEU A 310 -27.57 -21.86 -12.71
N GLU A 311 -28.22 -20.73 -12.96
CA GLU A 311 -29.43 -20.67 -13.79
C GLU A 311 -29.16 -21.09 -15.24
N ALA A 312 -27.97 -20.77 -15.76
CA ALA A 312 -27.55 -21.14 -17.11
C ALA A 312 -27.17 -22.63 -17.28
N GLY A 313 -27.14 -23.43 -16.20
CA GLY A 313 -26.57 -24.78 -16.11
C GLY A 313 -27.16 -25.87 -17.03
N GLY A 314 -28.08 -25.53 -17.95
CA GLY A 314 -28.71 -26.44 -18.92
C GLY A 314 -28.09 -26.46 -20.33
N GLY A 315 -26.90 -25.89 -20.53
CA GLY A 315 -26.22 -25.82 -21.83
C GLY A 315 -25.51 -27.11 -22.30
N SER A 316 -24.63 -26.98 -23.30
CA SER A 316 -23.79 -28.10 -23.82
C SER A 316 -22.89 -28.71 -22.74
N ASP A 317 -22.39 -29.94 -22.95
CA ASP A 317 -21.46 -30.62 -22.03
C ASP A 317 -20.23 -29.75 -21.70
N THR A 318 -19.68 -29.08 -22.72
CA THR A 318 -18.56 -28.14 -22.55
C THR A 318 -18.93 -26.97 -21.65
N ALA A 319 -20.13 -26.40 -21.83
CA ALA A 319 -20.64 -25.31 -21.00
C ALA A 319 -20.75 -25.76 -19.54
N ARG A 320 -21.27 -26.96 -19.30
CA ARG A 320 -21.44 -27.53 -17.96
C ARG A 320 -20.10 -27.73 -17.24
N VAL A 321 -19.09 -28.28 -17.92
CA VAL A 321 -17.74 -28.48 -17.34
C VAL A 321 -17.08 -27.15 -16.99
N LEU A 322 -17.10 -26.18 -17.91
CA LEU A 322 -16.49 -24.86 -17.68
C LEU A 322 -17.22 -24.07 -16.60
N THR A 323 -18.56 -24.17 -16.55
CA THR A 323 -19.38 -23.54 -15.52
C THR A 323 -19.13 -24.15 -14.16
N ALA A 324 -19.01 -25.48 -14.07
CA ALA A 324 -18.68 -26.16 -12.82
C ALA A 324 -17.29 -25.78 -12.28
N ASP A 325 -16.27 -25.69 -13.15
CA ASP A 325 -14.94 -25.20 -12.74
C ASP A 325 -14.99 -23.74 -12.26
N LEU A 326 -15.69 -22.87 -12.99
CA LEU A 326 -15.90 -21.46 -12.60
C LEU A 326 -16.57 -21.35 -11.23
N LEU A 327 -17.71 -22.01 -11.05
CA LEU A 327 -18.47 -21.99 -9.79
C LEU A 327 -17.62 -22.43 -8.61
N ALA A 328 -16.89 -23.52 -8.78
CA ALA A 328 -16.04 -24.06 -7.72
C ALA A 328 -14.86 -23.11 -7.38
N ARG A 329 -14.32 -22.36 -8.35
CA ARG A 329 -13.30 -21.32 -8.08
C ARG A 329 -13.90 -20.09 -7.41
N ILE A 330 -15.08 -19.65 -7.85
CA ILE A 330 -15.80 -18.52 -7.26
C ILE A 330 -16.15 -18.82 -5.81
N GLU A 331 -16.61 -20.05 -5.51
CA GLU A 331 -16.94 -20.51 -4.16
C GLU A 331 -15.79 -20.26 -3.18
N THR A 332 -14.57 -20.62 -3.57
CA THR A 332 -13.37 -20.42 -2.74
C THR A 332 -13.10 -18.94 -2.44
N VAL A 333 -13.33 -18.06 -3.43
CA VAL A 333 -13.18 -16.61 -3.25
C VAL A 333 -14.31 -16.05 -2.37
N THR A 334 -15.55 -16.52 -2.56
CA THR A 334 -16.70 -16.08 -1.78
C THR A 334 -16.63 -16.51 -0.31
N GLU A 335 -16.09 -17.69 -0.03
CA GLU A 335 -15.87 -18.23 1.32
C GLU A 335 -14.94 -17.33 2.15
N LEU A 336 -13.93 -16.74 1.50
CA LEU A 336 -13.01 -15.75 2.11
C LEU A 336 -13.61 -14.34 2.26
N GLY A 337 -14.93 -14.21 2.05
CA GLY A 337 -15.68 -12.97 2.22
C GLY A 337 -15.53 -11.98 1.06
N LEU A 338 -14.99 -12.41 -0.10
CA LEU A 338 -14.70 -11.55 -1.24
C LEU A 338 -15.77 -11.59 -2.34
N GLY A 339 -16.94 -12.17 -2.05
CA GLY A 339 -18.03 -12.35 -3.01
C GLY A 339 -18.69 -11.06 -3.53
N TYR A 340 -18.36 -9.91 -2.94
CA TYR A 340 -18.81 -8.60 -3.39
C TYR A 340 -17.98 -8.00 -4.52
N LEU A 341 -16.79 -8.56 -4.80
CA LEU A 341 -15.92 -8.04 -5.83
C LEU A 341 -16.44 -8.44 -7.22
N GLY A 342 -16.34 -7.54 -8.20
CA GLY A 342 -16.46 -7.87 -9.62
C GLY A 342 -15.12 -8.33 -10.20
N LEU A 343 -15.15 -9.12 -11.28
CA LEU A 343 -13.94 -9.61 -11.95
C LEU A 343 -13.15 -8.50 -12.65
N ASP A 344 -13.83 -7.41 -13.03
CA ASP A 344 -13.26 -6.23 -13.67
C ASP A 344 -12.63 -5.23 -12.69
N ARG A 345 -12.88 -5.39 -11.38
CA ARG A 345 -12.31 -4.56 -10.32
C ARG A 345 -10.79 -4.53 -10.43
N THR A 346 -10.22 -3.34 -10.57
CA THR A 346 -8.79 -3.17 -10.82
C THR A 346 -7.97 -3.45 -9.56
N ALA A 347 -6.94 -4.27 -9.70
CA ALA A 347 -6.10 -4.72 -8.58
C ALA A 347 -5.44 -3.58 -7.77
N PRO A 348 -5.06 -2.41 -8.34
CA PRO A 348 -4.56 -1.28 -7.57
C PRO A 348 -5.57 -0.64 -6.61
N THR A 349 -6.86 -0.91 -6.78
CA THR A 349 -7.94 -0.36 -5.94
C THR A 349 -8.40 -1.33 -4.85
N LEU A 350 -7.76 -2.50 -4.76
CA LEU A 350 -7.97 -3.47 -3.70
C LEU A 350 -7.14 -3.10 -2.47
N SER A 351 -7.64 -3.44 -1.29
CA SER A 351 -6.82 -3.43 -0.07
C SER A 351 -5.74 -4.52 -0.12
N SER A 352 -4.72 -4.40 0.72
CA SER A 352 -3.69 -5.44 0.89
C SER A 352 -4.33 -6.79 1.27
N GLY A 353 -5.24 -6.78 2.25
CA GLY A 353 -5.94 -7.97 2.71
C GLY A 353 -6.89 -8.59 1.68
N GLU A 354 -7.56 -7.78 0.83
CA GLU A 354 -8.34 -8.30 -0.30
C GLU A 354 -7.44 -9.01 -1.32
N LEU A 355 -6.35 -8.36 -1.75
CA LEU A 355 -5.42 -8.93 -2.72
C LEU A 355 -4.77 -10.21 -2.21
N GLN A 356 -4.40 -10.24 -0.93
CA GLN A 356 -3.81 -11.41 -0.29
C GLN A 356 -4.79 -12.58 -0.24
N ARG A 357 -6.03 -12.36 0.21
CA ARG A 357 -7.08 -13.39 0.23
C ARG A 357 -7.43 -13.89 -1.19
N LEU A 358 -7.42 -13.01 -2.20
CA LEU A 358 -7.57 -13.46 -3.61
C LEU A 358 -6.43 -14.38 -4.04
N ARG A 359 -5.18 -14.05 -3.69
CA ARG A 359 -4.03 -14.91 -4.00
C ARG A 359 -4.13 -16.25 -3.26
N LEU A 360 -4.55 -16.23 -2.00
CA LEU A 360 -4.77 -17.43 -1.19
C LEU A 360 -5.83 -18.34 -1.81
N ALA A 361 -6.97 -17.77 -2.24
CA ALA A 361 -8.02 -18.50 -2.95
C ALA A 361 -7.48 -19.19 -4.21
N THR A 362 -6.62 -18.51 -4.97
CA THR A 362 -5.98 -19.09 -6.17
C THR A 362 -5.09 -20.29 -5.82
N GLN A 363 -4.38 -20.25 -4.68
CA GLN A 363 -3.46 -21.32 -4.30
C GLN A 363 -4.18 -22.64 -3.99
N LEU A 364 -5.35 -22.59 -3.35
CA LEU A 364 -6.16 -23.79 -3.07
C LEU A 364 -6.50 -24.63 -4.31
N ARG A 365 -6.48 -24.00 -5.48
CA ARG A 365 -6.85 -24.63 -6.76
C ARG A 365 -5.68 -24.75 -7.74
N SER A 366 -4.46 -24.48 -7.26
CA SER A 366 -3.23 -24.62 -8.06
C SER A 366 -2.79 -26.07 -8.25
N GLY A 367 -3.22 -26.99 -7.36
CA GLY A 367 -2.81 -28.39 -7.38
C GLY A 367 -1.38 -28.62 -6.86
N LEU A 368 -0.78 -27.65 -6.18
CA LEU A 368 0.53 -27.80 -5.55
C LEU A 368 0.47 -28.76 -4.34
N PHE A 369 1.49 -29.60 -4.24
CA PHE A 369 1.66 -30.63 -3.22
C PHE A 369 3.12 -30.65 -2.75
N GLY A 370 3.35 -30.89 -1.45
CA GLY A 370 4.70 -31.03 -0.90
C GLY A 370 5.50 -29.73 -0.87
N VAL A 371 4.84 -28.57 -0.82
CA VAL A 371 5.47 -27.25 -0.71
C VAL A 371 5.29 -26.66 0.69
N VAL A 372 6.11 -25.64 1.00
CA VAL A 372 5.87 -24.77 2.15
C VAL A 372 5.23 -23.48 1.68
N TYR A 373 4.00 -23.21 2.11
CA TYR A 373 3.41 -21.89 1.98
C TYR A 373 3.90 -21.00 3.11
N VAL A 374 4.49 -19.84 2.78
CA VAL A 374 4.89 -18.83 3.77
C VAL A 374 4.01 -17.59 3.61
N LEU A 375 3.17 -17.31 4.61
CA LEU A 375 2.14 -16.27 4.58
C LEU A 375 2.45 -15.16 5.59
N ASP A 376 2.20 -13.92 5.18
CA ASP A 376 2.45 -12.72 5.99
C ASP A 376 1.13 -12.10 6.45
N GLU A 377 0.70 -12.39 7.67
CA GLU A 377 -0.49 -11.81 8.30
C GLU A 377 -1.77 -11.93 7.44
N PRO A 378 -2.20 -13.16 7.08
CA PRO A 378 -3.36 -13.35 6.20
C PRO A 378 -4.69 -12.88 6.81
N SER A 379 -4.76 -12.67 8.14
CA SER A 379 -5.92 -12.06 8.80
C SER A 379 -5.89 -10.52 8.84
N ALA A 380 -4.85 -9.88 8.30
CA ALA A 380 -4.72 -8.43 8.29
C ALA A 380 -5.98 -7.72 7.72
N GLY A 381 -6.60 -6.85 8.52
CA GLY A 381 -7.81 -6.11 8.14
C GLY A 381 -9.06 -6.99 7.98
N LEU A 382 -9.03 -8.23 8.47
CA LEU A 382 -10.15 -9.15 8.47
C LEU A 382 -11.02 -8.91 9.70
N HIS A 383 -12.34 -8.88 9.50
CA HIS A 383 -13.26 -8.82 10.62
C HIS A 383 -13.27 -10.17 11.35
N PRO A 384 -13.35 -10.21 12.70
CA PRO A 384 -13.33 -11.47 13.46
C PRO A 384 -14.34 -12.53 12.98
N ALA A 385 -15.51 -12.07 12.50
CA ALA A 385 -16.54 -12.93 11.92
C ALA A 385 -16.16 -13.66 10.64
N ASP A 386 -15.06 -13.29 9.99
CA ASP A 386 -14.56 -13.90 8.76
C ASP A 386 -13.25 -14.69 9.00
N THR A 387 -12.69 -14.67 10.22
CA THR A 387 -11.45 -15.40 10.59
C THR A 387 -11.62 -16.92 10.52
N GLU A 388 -12.80 -17.46 10.85
CA GLU A 388 -13.08 -18.90 10.76
C GLU A 388 -12.95 -19.42 9.31
N SER A 389 -13.44 -18.66 8.34
CA SER A 389 -13.28 -19.00 6.92
C SER A 389 -11.81 -19.04 6.50
N LEU A 390 -10.99 -18.10 6.98
CA LEU A 390 -9.55 -18.11 6.72
C LEU A 390 -8.90 -19.37 7.29
N LEU A 391 -9.21 -19.74 8.53
CA LEU A 391 -8.69 -20.96 9.16
C LEU A 391 -9.08 -22.23 8.39
N GLY A 392 -10.33 -22.32 7.90
CA GLY A 392 -10.77 -23.43 7.05
C GLY A 392 -9.97 -23.53 5.75
N VAL A 393 -9.63 -22.39 5.14
CA VAL A 393 -8.77 -22.34 3.95
C VAL A 393 -7.33 -22.77 4.25
N LEU A 394 -6.74 -22.31 5.34
CA LEU A 394 -5.38 -22.73 5.75
C LEU A 394 -5.34 -24.23 6.07
N GLY A 395 -6.38 -24.76 6.72
CA GLY A 395 -6.56 -26.18 6.97
C GLY A 395 -6.58 -27.00 5.67
N ARG A 396 -7.34 -26.57 4.65
CA ARG A 396 -7.37 -27.26 3.34
C ARG A 396 -6.03 -27.23 2.60
N LEU A 397 -5.25 -26.14 2.73
CA LEU A 397 -3.89 -26.13 2.16
C LEU A 397 -2.99 -27.17 2.83
N LYS A 398 -3.09 -27.30 4.17
CA LYS A 398 -2.39 -28.33 4.95
C LYS A 398 -2.84 -29.73 4.54
N ASP A 399 -4.14 -29.99 4.53
CA ASP A 399 -4.73 -31.30 4.21
C ASP A 399 -4.43 -31.75 2.77
N ALA A 400 -4.15 -30.81 1.87
CA ALA A 400 -3.65 -31.08 0.53
C ALA A 400 -2.17 -31.55 0.49
N GLY A 401 -1.55 -31.81 1.65
CA GLY A 401 -0.17 -32.31 1.77
C GLY A 401 0.89 -31.21 1.67
N ASN A 402 0.60 -30.02 2.20
CA ASN A 402 1.54 -28.90 2.24
C ASN A 402 1.82 -28.48 3.68
N SER A 403 2.96 -27.82 3.90
CA SER A 403 3.26 -27.14 5.16
C SER A 403 2.83 -25.69 5.06
N VAL A 404 2.21 -25.14 6.11
CA VAL A 404 1.67 -23.76 6.10
C VAL A 404 2.32 -22.98 7.23
N PHE A 405 3.26 -22.10 6.89
CA PHE A 405 4.00 -21.25 7.80
C PHE A 405 3.43 -19.84 7.75
N VAL A 406 2.90 -19.35 8.86
CA VAL A 406 2.15 -18.09 8.90
C VAL A 406 2.75 -17.17 9.94
N VAL A 407 3.12 -15.95 9.53
CA VAL A 407 3.40 -14.87 10.48
C VAL A 407 2.07 -14.25 10.91
N GLU A 408 1.77 -14.23 12.20
CA GLU A 408 0.46 -13.75 12.70
C GLU A 408 0.53 -13.02 14.05
N HIS A 409 -0.48 -12.19 14.26
CA HIS A 409 -0.75 -11.40 15.45
C HIS A 409 -2.17 -11.55 15.98
N GLN A 410 -3.10 -12.12 15.21
CA GLN A 410 -4.45 -12.38 15.69
C GLN A 410 -4.47 -13.64 16.57
N MET A 411 -4.71 -13.47 17.87
CA MET A 411 -4.65 -14.57 18.84
C MET A 411 -5.64 -15.70 18.54
N ASP A 412 -6.79 -15.41 17.92
CA ASP A 412 -7.73 -16.46 17.49
C ASP A 412 -7.14 -17.41 16.44
N VAL A 413 -6.25 -16.91 15.57
CA VAL A 413 -5.51 -17.74 14.60
C VAL A 413 -4.39 -18.50 15.32
N VAL A 414 -3.64 -17.82 16.19
CA VAL A 414 -2.54 -18.42 16.97
C VAL A 414 -3.03 -19.60 17.82
N ARG A 415 -4.21 -19.49 18.44
CA ARG A 415 -4.82 -20.56 19.26
C ARG A 415 -5.13 -21.83 18.47
N GLN A 416 -5.34 -21.71 17.16
CA GLN A 416 -5.75 -22.81 16.27
C GLN A 416 -4.56 -23.41 15.52
N ALA A 417 -3.34 -22.91 15.76
CA ALA A 417 -2.12 -23.44 15.15
C ALA A 417 -1.79 -24.84 15.68
N ASP A 418 -1.27 -25.70 14.80
CA ASP A 418 -0.72 -27.00 15.21
C ASP A 418 0.63 -26.80 15.94
N TRP A 419 1.38 -25.77 15.54
CA TRP A 419 2.70 -25.44 16.06
C TRP A 419 2.90 -23.93 16.17
N LEU A 420 3.62 -23.48 17.19
CA LEU A 420 3.90 -22.08 17.47
C LEU A 420 5.41 -21.86 17.58
N VAL A 421 5.92 -20.86 16.87
CA VAL A 421 7.28 -20.33 17.01
C VAL A 421 7.19 -18.90 17.53
N ASP A 422 7.53 -18.69 18.81
CA ASP A 422 7.50 -17.36 19.42
C ASP A 422 8.89 -16.72 19.39
N VAL A 423 9.00 -15.54 18.77
CA VAL A 423 10.25 -14.80 18.59
C VAL A 423 10.25 -13.55 19.48
N GLY A 424 11.31 -13.34 20.25
CA GLY A 424 11.35 -12.25 21.24
C GLY A 424 12.58 -12.29 22.13
N PRO A 425 12.57 -11.63 23.30
CA PRO A 425 11.41 -11.07 24.01
C PRO A 425 10.96 -9.68 23.55
N LEU A 426 11.82 -8.91 22.87
CA LEU A 426 11.52 -7.55 22.44
C LEU A 426 11.85 -7.36 20.95
N ALA A 427 11.84 -6.12 20.47
CA ALA A 427 12.17 -5.76 19.10
C ALA A 427 13.67 -5.51 18.89
N GLY A 428 14.13 -5.55 17.64
CA GLY A 428 15.45 -5.12 17.23
C GLY A 428 16.57 -5.91 17.89
N GLU A 429 17.57 -5.20 18.39
CA GLU A 429 18.70 -5.78 19.10
C GLU A 429 18.28 -6.53 20.36
N HIS A 430 17.15 -6.21 20.99
CA HIS A 430 16.67 -6.91 22.17
C HIS A 430 15.80 -8.15 21.85
N GLY A 431 15.53 -8.40 20.57
CA GLY A 431 14.81 -9.56 20.07
C GLY A 431 15.72 -10.66 19.53
N GLY A 432 15.29 -11.27 18.42
CA GLY A 432 16.10 -12.15 17.60
C GLY A 432 16.35 -13.53 18.21
N ARG A 433 15.59 -13.93 19.22
CA ARG A 433 15.69 -15.26 19.85
C ARG A 433 14.36 -15.98 19.73
N VAL A 434 14.42 -17.30 19.54
CA VAL A 434 13.24 -18.16 19.67
C VAL A 434 13.04 -18.46 21.14
N LEU A 435 11.91 -18.01 21.69
CA LEU A 435 11.53 -18.23 23.08
C LEU A 435 10.80 -19.57 23.25
N HIS A 436 10.08 -19.99 22.21
CA HIS A 436 9.30 -21.22 22.17
C HIS A 436 9.22 -21.76 20.75
N SER A 437 9.29 -23.08 20.59
CA SER A 437 8.94 -23.79 19.36
C SER A 437 8.24 -25.09 19.77
N GLY A 438 6.91 -25.11 19.69
CA GLY A 438 6.10 -26.19 20.22
C GLY A 438 4.60 -25.95 20.04
N PRO A 439 3.74 -26.85 20.52
CA PRO A 439 2.30 -26.62 20.58
C PRO A 439 1.96 -25.29 21.29
N PRO A 440 0.91 -24.54 20.87
CA PRO A 440 0.57 -23.24 21.46
C PRO A 440 0.32 -23.26 22.97
N ALA A 441 -0.25 -24.35 23.50
CA ALA A 441 -0.56 -24.50 24.93
C ALA A 441 0.69 -24.44 25.83
N GLU A 442 1.85 -24.86 25.31
CA GLU A 442 3.11 -24.87 26.08
C GLU A 442 3.67 -23.46 26.31
N LEU A 443 3.23 -22.46 25.54
CA LEU A 443 3.64 -21.07 25.72
C LEU A 443 3.26 -20.51 27.11
N ALA A 444 2.28 -21.11 27.80
CA ALA A 444 1.90 -20.74 29.16
C ALA A 444 3.09 -20.82 30.14
N GLY A 445 4.06 -21.71 29.89
CA GLY A 445 5.28 -21.85 30.69
C GLY A 445 6.35 -20.80 30.41
N VAL A 446 6.21 -19.98 29.36
CA VAL A 446 7.28 -19.12 28.84
C VAL A 446 7.10 -17.68 29.33
N ALA A 447 7.65 -17.37 30.51
CA ALA A 447 7.48 -16.07 31.16
C ALA A 447 8.02 -14.87 30.36
N GLY A 448 9.03 -15.08 29.50
CA GLY A 448 9.61 -14.02 28.67
C GLY A 448 8.81 -13.68 27.41
N SER A 449 7.73 -14.42 27.10
CA SER A 449 6.94 -14.21 25.90
C SER A 449 5.94 -13.06 26.09
N ALA A 450 6.02 -12.05 25.23
CA ALA A 450 4.99 -11.00 25.16
C ALA A 450 3.65 -11.55 24.65
N THR A 451 3.70 -12.54 23.75
CA THR A 451 2.53 -13.19 23.15
C THR A 451 1.69 -13.92 24.20
N ARG A 452 2.34 -14.57 25.17
CA ARG A 452 1.69 -15.32 26.25
C ARG A 452 0.54 -14.57 26.92
N ARG A 453 0.76 -13.31 27.31
CA ARG A 453 -0.23 -12.48 28.05
C ARG A 453 -1.56 -12.36 27.30
N PHE A 454 -1.49 -12.28 25.97
CA PHE A 454 -2.65 -12.10 25.10
C PHE A 454 -3.23 -13.42 24.60
N LEU A 455 -2.40 -14.46 24.47
CA LEU A 455 -2.88 -15.78 24.06
C LEU A 455 -3.82 -16.40 25.11
N PHE A 456 -3.47 -16.22 26.39
CA PHE A 456 -4.18 -16.77 27.55
C PHE A 456 -5.04 -15.74 28.31
N ASP A 457 -5.18 -14.53 27.77
CA ASP A 457 -6.02 -13.45 28.33
C ASP A 457 -5.70 -13.09 29.80
N GLU A 458 -4.42 -13.22 30.20
CA GLU A 458 -3.94 -13.07 31.59
C GLU A 458 -4.06 -11.61 32.11
N ASP A 459 -4.08 -10.60 31.21
CA ASP A 459 -4.20 -9.18 31.55
C ASP A 459 -5.13 -8.43 30.58
N PRO A 460 -6.45 -8.30 30.84
CA PRO A 460 -7.30 -7.46 30.02
C PRO A 460 -6.89 -5.99 30.09
N ALA A 461 -7.02 -5.29 28.97
CA ALA A 461 -6.92 -3.83 28.96
C ALA A 461 -7.94 -3.23 29.96
N PRO A 462 -7.55 -2.18 30.71
CA PRO A 462 -8.44 -1.56 31.69
C PRO A 462 -9.65 -0.95 31.00
N ALA A 463 -10.84 -1.21 31.54
CA ALA A 463 -12.07 -0.58 31.08
C ALA A 463 -11.97 0.94 31.25
N ARG A 464 -12.24 1.70 30.18
CA ARG A 464 -12.30 3.16 30.20
C ARG A 464 -13.75 3.63 30.23
N GLU A 465 -14.02 4.69 30.99
CA GLU A 465 -15.28 5.41 30.89
C GLU A 465 -15.26 6.29 29.62
N PRO A 466 -16.29 6.19 28.75
CA PRO A 466 -16.38 7.01 27.56
C PRO A 466 -16.38 8.51 27.88
N ARG A 467 -15.55 9.27 27.17
CA ARG A 467 -15.53 10.75 27.26
C ARG A 467 -16.82 11.35 26.73
N THR A 468 -17.19 12.52 27.27
CA THR A 468 -18.34 13.29 26.75
C THR A 468 -17.93 14.10 25.51
N PRO A 469 -18.65 13.98 24.38
CA PRO A 469 -18.38 14.76 23.18
C PRO A 469 -18.47 16.27 23.39
N THR A 470 -17.53 17.04 22.83
CA THR A 470 -17.52 18.51 22.85
C THR A 470 -18.34 19.13 21.71
N GLY A 471 -18.67 18.33 20.70
CA GLY A 471 -19.38 18.75 19.50
C GLY A 471 -19.61 17.58 18.54
N TRP A 472 -20.16 17.85 17.36
CA TRP A 472 -20.48 16.82 16.38
C TRP A 472 -20.30 17.31 14.95
N ILE A 473 -19.62 16.52 14.12
CA ILE A 473 -19.71 16.62 12.66
C ILE A 473 -20.89 15.75 12.20
N ARG A 474 -21.78 16.31 11.39
CA ARG A 474 -22.94 15.59 10.84
C ARG A 474 -22.92 15.61 9.33
N LEU A 475 -22.92 14.42 8.73
CA LEU A 475 -23.05 14.19 7.29
C LEU A 475 -24.46 13.68 7.02
N ARG A 476 -25.16 14.28 6.04
CA ARG A 476 -26.48 13.81 5.63
C ARG A 476 -26.50 13.37 4.18
N GLY A 477 -27.30 12.34 3.89
CA GLY A 477 -27.52 11.82 2.54
C GLY A 477 -26.22 11.37 1.89
N VAL A 478 -25.40 10.59 2.61
CA VAL A 478 -24.13 10.09 2.11
C VAL A 478 -24.38 9.05 1.00
N ASP A 479 -23.92 9.32 -0.21
CA ASP A 479 -24.11 8.48 -1.40
C ASP A 479 -22.81 8.36 -2.21
N LEU A 480 -22.03 7.32 -1.92
CA LEU A 480 -20.77 7.02 -2.60
C LEU A 480 -20.46 5.52 -2.55
N HIS A 481 -20.07 4.95 -3.69
CA HIS A 481 -19.83 3.51 -3.85
C HIS A 481 -21.03 2.66 -3.38
N ASN A 482 -20.85 1.83 -2.35
CA ASN A 482 -21.90 1.03 -1.76
C ASN A 482 -22.63 1.73 -0.59
N VAL A 483 -22.14 2.87 -0.11
CA VAL A 483 -22.83 3.68 0.91
C VAL A 483 -23.93 4.49 0.22
N ARG A 484 -25.20 4.27 0.56
CA ARG A 484 -26.36 4.87 -0.13
C ARG A 484 -27.32 5.54 0.84
N GLY A 485 -27.48 6.85 0.72
CA GLY A 485 -28.42 7.65 1.52
C GLY A 485 -28.16 7.61 3.03
N VAL A 486 -26.91 7.45 3.47
CA VAL A 486 -26.58 7.28 4.90
C VAL A 486 -26.41 8.63 5.60
N ASP A 487 -27.05 8.80 6.76
CA ASP A 487 -26.75 9.90 7.67
C ASP A 487 -25.74 9.42 8.73
N ALA A 488 -24.63 10.14 8.89
CA ALA A 488 -23.56 9.80 9.82
C ALA A 488 -23.21 10.97 10.74
N ALA A 489 -22.93 10.69 12.01
CA ALA A 489 -22.53 11.70 12.99
C ALA A 489 -21.26 11.27 13.72
N PHE A 490 -20.25 12.14 13.74
CA PHE A 490 -18.96 11.91 14.37
C PHE A 490 -18.79 12.85 15.56
N PRO A 491 -18.67 12.32 16.80
CA PRO A 491 -18.45 13.16 17.97
C PRO A 491 -17.04 13.76 17.97
N LEU A 492 -16.93 14.99 18.48
CA LEU A 492 -15.68 15.73 18.62
C LEU A 492 -15.13 15.62 20.04
N GLY A 493 -13.81 15.74 20.18
CA GLY A 493 -13.08 15.67 21.45
C GLY A 493 -12.98 14.27 22.04
N VAL A 494 -13.21 13.24 21.23
CA VAL A 494 -13.26 11.83 21.66
C VAL A 494 -12.58 10.91 20.63
N LEU A 495 -12.36 9.64 21.01
CA LEU A 495 -11.94 8.56 20.12
C LEU A 495 -13.17 7.82 19.55
N THR A 496 -13.36 7.89 18.24
CA THR A 496 -14.43 7.15 17.53
C THR A 496 -13.85 5.99 16.74
N ALA A 497 -14.35 4.78 16.97
CA ALA A 497 -14.04 3.61 16.13
C ALA A 497 -15.15 3.38 15.09
N VAL A 498 -14.77 3.26 13.82
CA VAL A 498 -15.65 2.89 12.72
C VAL A 498 -15.34 1.45 12.33
N THR A 499 -16.28 0.56 12.57
CA THR A 499 -16.09 -0.90 12.46
C THR A 499 -17.13 -1.55 11.56
N GLY A 500 -17.06 -2.87 11.40
CA GLY A 500 -17.91 -3.67 10.55
C GLY A 500 -17.14 -4.55 9.57
N VAL A 501 -17.84 -5.45 8.87
CA VAL A 501 -17.21 -6.47 8.02
C VAL A 501 -16.43 -5.90 6.82
N SER A 502 -15.53 -6.70 6.24
CA SER A 502 -14.76 -6.29 5.06
C SER A 502 -15.70 -5.90 3.90
N GLY A 503 -15.42 -4.79 3.22
CA GLY A 503 -16.29 -4.27 2.16
C GLY A 503 -17.58 -3.55 2.62
N SER A 504 -17.81 -3.36 3.92
CA SER A 504 -19.04 -2.71 4.42
C SER A 504 -19.17 -1.20 4.13
N GLY A 505 -18.10 -0.55 3.67
CA GLY A 505 -18.10 0.89 3.30
C GLY A 505 -17.32 1.81 4.23
N LYS A 506 -16.59 1.28 5.23
CA LYS A 506 -15.83 2.07 6.24
C LYS A 506 -14.88 3.10 5.62
N SER A 507 -13.98 2.65 4.74
CA SER A 507 -12.98 3.51 4.09
C SER A 507 -13.62 4.54 3.13
N THR A 508 -14.79 4.22 2.56
CA THR A 508 -15.58 5.18 1.77
C THR A 508 -16.13 6.29 2.68
N LEU A 509 -16.75 5.92 3.79
CA LEU A 509 -17.35 6.89 4.72
C LEU A 509 -16.29 7.80 5.37
N VAL A 510 -15.19 7.23 5.87
CA VAL A 510 -14.16 7.98 6.62
C VAL A 510 -13.12 8.59 5.68
N GLY A 511 -12.47 7.76 4.86
CA GLY A 511 -11.32 8.17 4.05
C GLY A 511 -11.65 8.96 2.79
N GLN A 512 -12.89 8.89 2.31
CA GLN A 512 -13.32 9.65 1.12
C GLN A 512 -14.32 10.73 1.47
N VAL A 513 -15.45 10.40 2.11
CA VAL A 513 -16.52 11.37 2.36
C VAL A 513 -16.15 12.34 3.49
N LEU A 514 -15.89 11.87 4.71
CA LEU A 514 -15.53 12.74 5.85
C LEU A 514 -14.25 13.55 5.59
N ALA A 515 -13.24 12.87 5.05
CA ALA A 515 -12.01 13.46 4.56
C ALA A 515 -12.23 14.58 3.52
N GLY A 516 -13.03 14.30 2.49
CA GLY A 516 -13.28 15.18 1.37
C GLY A 516 -13.98 16.47 1.79
N VAL A 517 -15.06 16.37 2.56
CA VAL A 517 -15.83 17.56 3.00
C VAL A 517 -15.01 18.54 3.84
N LEU A 518 -14.04 18.03 4.61
CA LEU A 518 -13.11 18.86 5.40
C LEU A 518 -12.01 19.48 4.54
N ALA A 519 -11.51 18.75 3.53
CA ALA A 519 -10.52 19.27 2.60
C ALA A 519 -11.09 20.41 1.75
N ASP A 520 -12.32 20.27 1.25
CA ASP A 520 -13.01 21.29 0.45
C ASP A 520 -13.22 22.59 1.23
N ARG A 521 -13.65 22.48 2.50
CA ARG A 521 -13.79 23.66 3.37
C ARG A 521 -12.47 24.42 3.50
N ARG A 522 -11.36 23.70 3.66
CA ARG A 522 -10.04 24.31 3.81
C ARG A 522 -9.59 24.99 2.53
N ALA A 523 -9.82 24.37 1.37
CA ALA A 523 -9.57 24.98 0.06
C ALA A 523 -10.41 26.24 -0.15
N ALA A 524 -11.66 26.26 0.31
CA ALA A 524 -12.54 27.44 0.26
C ALA A 524 -12.10 28.59 1.19
N GLN A 525 -11.19 28.35 2.15
CA GLN A 525 -10.68 29.35 3.11
C GLN A 525 -9.27 29.87 2.77
N SER A 526 -8.57 29.26 1.81
CA SER A 526 -7.29 29.76 1.30
C SER A 526 -7.49 30.77 0.16
N THR A 527 -6.61 31.78 0.05
CA THR A 527 -6.56 32.74 -1.07
C THR A 527 -5.94 32.16 -2.35
N GLU A 528 -5.54 30.90 -2.35
CA GLU A 528 -5.15 30.17 -3.57
C GLU A 528 -6.41 29.69 -4.29
N GLU A 529 -6.40 29.72 -5.63
CA GLU A 529 -7.53 29.33 -6.47
C GLU A 529 -8.15 28.01 -6.01
N PRO A 530 -9.48 27.94 -5.86
CA PRO A 530 -10.13 26.71 -5.46
C PRO A 530 -9.81 25.63 -6.50
N ALA A 531 -9.20 24.53 -6.06
CA ALA A 531 -9.33 23.29 -6.81
C ALA A 531 -10.83 23.06 -7.04
N ALA A 532 -11.21 22.68 -8.27
CA ALA A 532 -12.60 22.45 -8.65
C ALA A 532 -13.35 21.69 -7.55
N PRO A 533 -14.59 22.09 -7.20
CA PRO A 533 -15.30 21.53 -6.05
C PRO A 533 -15.42 20.02 -6.22
N VAL A 534 -14.73 19.25 -5.37
CA VAL A 534 -14.90 17.80 -5.31
C VAL A 534 -16.12 17.53 -4.44
N ALA A 535 -17.26 18.05 -4.86
CA ALA A 535 -18.53 17.53 -4.38
C ALA A 535 -18.53 16.05 -4.71
N ARG A 536 -18.58 15.16 -3.72
CA ARG A 536 -19.19 13.84 -3.94
C ARG A 536 -19.57 13.12 -2.67
N GLY A 537 -20.86 12.83 -2.65
CA GLY A 537 -21.43 11.75 -1.89
C GLY A 537 -21.91 12.15 -0.53
N CYS A 538 -22.23 13.41 -0.26
CA CYS A 538 -23.16 13.76 0.80
C CYS A 538 -24.01 14.97 0.40
N ALA A 539 -25.28 14.97 0.79
CA ALA A 539 -26.22 16.06 0.51
C ALA A 539 -25.92 17.32 1.34
N SER A 540 -25.47 17.17 2.59
CA SER A 540 -25.03 18.30 3.42
C SER A 540 -24.08 17.86 4.53
N ALA A 541 -23.21 18.77 4.97
CA ALA A 541 -22.31 18.57 6.10
C ALA A 541 -22.41 19.77 7.08
N ARG A 542 -22.45 19.50 8.39
CA ARG A 542 -22.53 20.51 9.47
C ARG A 542 -21.50 20.22 10.57
N GLY A 543 -21.06 21.24 11.32
CA GLY A 543 -20.10 21.09 12.41
C GLY A 543 -18.63 21.07 11.96
N LEU A 544 -18.36 21.41 10.69
CA LEU A 544 -17.01 21.42 10.12
C LEU A 544 -16.16 22.58 10.66
N GLU A 545 -16.81 23.63 11.15
CA GLU A 545 -16.19 24.82 11.73
C GLU A 545 -15.46 24.59 13.04
N ALA A 546 -15.75 23.47 13.71
CA ALA A 546 -15.05 23.09 14.93
C ALA A 546 -13.69 22.45 14.66
N VAL A 547 -13.31 22.19 13.39
CA VAL A 547 -12.03 21.55 13.01
C VAL A 547 -11.14 22.54 12.27
N ASP A 548 -10.00 22.88 12.87
CA ASP A 548 -9.00 23.77 12.27
C ASP A 548 -8.03 23.00 11.35
N ARG A 549 -7.81 21.73 11.64
CA ARG A 549 -6.80 20.91 10.96
C ARG A 549 -7.24 19.47 10.79
N LEU A 550 -7.11 18.96 9.57
CA LEU A 550 -7.26 17.54 9.25
C LEU A 550 -5.87 16.89 9.11
N VAL A 551 -5.68 15.75 9.75
CA VAL A 551 -4.50 14.88 9.63
C VAL A 551 -4.98 13.49 9.23
N GLN A 552 -4.44 12.95 8.13
CA GLN A 552 -4.74 11.60 7.67
C GLN A 552 -3.50 10.72 7.78
N VAL A 553 -3.65 9.56 8.39
CA VAL A 553 -2.56 8.60 8.61
C VAL A 553 -2.97 7.24 8.03
N ASP A 554 -2.49 6.98 6.81
CA ASP A 554 -2.68 5.70 6.10
C ASP A 554 -1.43 4.80 6.20
N GLN A 555 -1.56 3.53 5.84
CA GLN A 555 -0.44 2.56 5.78
C GLN A 555 0.42 2.69 4.52
N ARG A 556 0.21 3.72 3.68
CA ARG A 556 1.03 3.89 2.47
C ARG A 556 2.49 4.10 2.88
N PRO A 557 3.46 3.59 2.12
CA PRO A 557 4.88 3.79 2.43
C PRO A 557 5.22 5.27 2.58
N ILE A 558 6.09 5.62 3.54
CA ILE A 558 6.63 6.99 3.68
C ILE A 558 7.45 7.41 2.45
N GLY A 559 7.94 6.43 1.69
CA GLY A 559 8.57 6.60 0.39
C GLY A 559 8.64 5.26 -0.35
N ARG A 560 8.86 5.32 -1.66
CA ARG A 560 8.88 4.14 -2.54
C ARG A 560 10.26 3.77 -3.07
N THR A 561 11.29 4.52 -2.68
CA THR A 561 12.68 4.26 -3.04
C THR A 561 13.55 4.28 -1.79
N PRO A 562 14.75 3.65 -1.82
CA PRO A 562 15.68 3.66 -0.69
C PRO A 562 16.18 5.05 -0.28
N ARG A 563 15.95 6.05 -1.15
CA ARG A 563 16.24 7.46 -0.89
C ARG A 563 15.45 8.01 0.30
N SER A 564 14.20 7.59 0.46
CA SER A 564 13.38 7.96 1.61
C SER A 564 13.73 7.07 2.80
N ASN A 565 13.85 7.67 3.98
CA ASN A 565 14.11 6.95 5.24
C ASN A 565 13.48 7.71 6.42
N LEU A 566 13.55 7.12 7.61
CA LEU A 566 12.98 7.68 8.83
C LEU A 566 13.51 9.09 9.13
N ALA A 567 14.82 9.31 9.03
CA ALA A 567 15.43 10.60 9.35
C ALA A 567 15.02 11.73 8.39
N THR A 568 14.89 11.42 7.09
CA THR A 568 14.44 12.40 6.09
C THR A 568 12.96 12.72 6.22
N TYR A 569 12.12 11.72 6.53
CA TYR A 569 10.68 11.90 6.65
C TYR A 569 10.29 12.75 7.87
N THR A 570 10.94 12.48 9.02
CA THR A 570 10.66 13.19 10.28
C THR A 570 11.25 14.60 10.34
N GLY A 571 12.16 14.94 9.41
CA GLY A 571 12.94 16.17 9.43
C GLY A 571 14.17 16.14 10.34
N LEU A 572 14.38 15.06 11.10
CA LEU A 572 15.53 14.87 11.99
C LEU A 572 16.87 15.03 11.26
N PHE A 573 16.93 14.58 10.01
CA PHE A 573 18.16 14.61 9.22
C PHE A 573 18.68 16.04 8.99
N ASP A 574 17.82 17.05 8.94
CA ASP A 574 18.24 18.45 8.81
C ASP A 574 19.01 18.94 10.04
N VAL A 575 18.65 18.44 11.23
CA VAL A 575 19.36 18.72 12.48
C VAL A 575 20.74 18.06 12.44
N VAL A 576 20.80 16.77 12.09
CA VAL A 576 22.06 16.02 11.97
C VAL A 576 23.02 16.70 10.99
N ARG A 577 22.56 17.07 9.79
CA ARG A 577 23.41 17.75 8.79
C ARG A 577 23.95 19.10 9.28
N LYS A 578 23.18 19.85 10.09
CA LYS A 578 23.64 21.11 10.68
C LYS A 578 24.72 20.88 11.73
N LEU A 579 24.59 19.82 12.54
CA LEU A 579 25.62 19.44 13.52
C LEU A 579 26.94 19.08 12.82
N PHE A 580 26.89 18.25 11.77
CA PHE A 580 28.08 17.89 10.98
C PHE A 580 28.73 19.10 10.29
N ALA A 581 27.94 20.04 9.76
CA ALA A 581 28.47 21.30 9.22
C ALA A 581 29.09 22.21 10.28
N GLY A 582 28.77 21.99 11.56
CA GLY A 582 29.30 22.73 12.70
C GLY A 582 30.65 22.24 13.21
N THR A 583 31.13 21.07 12.77
CA THR A 583 32.40 20.49 13.23
C THR A 583 33.60 21.27 12.71
N GLU A 584 34.73 21.18 13.43
CA GLU A 584 35.97 21.88 13.07
C GLU A 584 36.48 21.44 11.69
N THR A 585 36.50 20.13 11.42
CA THR A 585 36.91 19.57 10.12
C THR A 585 36.02 20.05 8.98
N ALA A 586 34.70 20.12 9.18
CA ALA A 586 33.77 20.63 8.17
C ALA A 586 34.02 22.12 7.89
N ARG A 587 34.20 22.93 8.95
CA ARG A 587 34.47 24.37 8.83
C ARG A 587 35.80 24.64 8.12
N ALA A 588 36.86 23.91 8.47
CA ALA A 588 38.17 24.04 7.84
C ALA A 588 38.14 23.74 6.33
N ARG A 589 37.28 22.80 5.90
CA ARG A 589 37.08 22.42 4.49
C ARG A 589 36.01 23.24 3.76
N GLY A 590 35.39 24.21 4.44
CA GLY A 590 34.30 25.02 3.87
C GLY A 590 33.01 24.23 3.60
N TYR A 591 32.83 23.06 4.23
CA TYR A 591 31.66 22.22 4.04
C TYR A 591 30.43 22.80 4.74
N ARG A 592 29.32 22.85 4.01
CA ARG A 592 28.00 23.26 4.52
C ARG A 592 27.10 22.04 4.69
N ALA A 593 25.94 22.21 5.32
CA ALA A 593 24.95 21.14 5.50
C ALA A 593 24.50 20.45 4.19
N GLY A 594 24.69 21.09 3.03
CA GLY A 594 24.47 20.50 1.71
C GLY A 594 25.45 19.36 1.38
N ARG A 595 26.72 19.44 1.82
CA ARG A 595 27.72 18.36 1.63
C ARG A 595 27.26 17.07 2.30
N PHE A 596 26.64 17.19 3.46
CA PHE A 596 26.14 16.09 4.28
C PHE A 596 24.76 15.57 3.84
N SER A 597 24.20 16.09 2.74
CA SER A 597 22.94 15.59 2.19
C SER A 597 23.22 14.58 1.08
N PHE A 598 22.75 13.35 1.24
CA PHE A 598 22.79 12.36 0.16
C PHE A 598 21.80 12.70 -0.99
N ASN A 599 20.90 13.68 -0.79
CA ASN A 599 19.91 14.05 -1.80
C ASN A 599 20.45 14.97 -2.91
N VAL A 600 21.58 15.63 -2.71
CA VAL A 600 22.16 16.61 -3.66
C VAL A 600 23.61 16.25 -3.99
N ALA A 601 24.08 16.69 -5.16
CA ALA A 601 25.47 16.48 -5.57
C ALA A 601 26.45 17.20 -4.62
N GLY A 602 27.65 16.65 -4.49
CA GLY A 602 28.72 17.21 -3.67
C GLY A 602 29.36 16.17 -2.76
N GLY A 603 28.66 15.74 -1.69
CA GLY A 603 29.18 14.75 -0.75
C GLY A 603 28.59 13.35 -0.88
N ARG A 604 27.52 13.17 -1.67
CA ARG A 604 26.92 11.86 -1.93
C ARG A 604 27.83 10.99 -2.80
N CYS A 605 27.62 9.67 -2.76
CA CYS A 605 28.15 8.74 -3.75
C CYS A 605 27.45 8.97 -5.10
N GLU A 606 28.20 9.14 -6.19
CA GLU A 606 27.64 9.41 -7.52
C GLU A 606 27.14 8.14 -8.23
N THR A 607 27.64 6.96 -7.86
CA THR A 607 27.23 5.68 -8.44
C THR A 607 25.78 5.33 -8.10
N CYS A 608 25.40 5.43 -6.82
CA CYS A 608 24.01 5.26 -6.38
C CYS A 608 23.24 6.58 -6.28
N GLN A 609 23.87 7.72 -6.60
CA GLN A 609 23.31 9.06 -6.44
C GLN A 609 22.68 9.32 -5.05
N GLY A 610 23.32 8.76 -4.01
CA GLY A 610 22.94 8.88 -2.60
C GLY A 610 21.82 7.94 -2.14
N GLU A 611 21.35 7.00 -2.97
CA GLU A 611 20.37 6.00 -2.54
C GLU A 611 20.98 4.95 -1.59
N GLY A 612 22.28 4.67 -1.74
CA GLY A 612 22.98 3.60 -1.01
C GLY A 612 22.75 2.21 -1.60
N PHE A 613 21.76 2.07 -2.47
CA PHE A 613 21.37 0.83 -3.12
C PHE A 613 21.29 1.01 -4.63
N VAL A 614 21.36 -0.10 -5.36
CA VAL A 614 21.13 -0.18 -6.80
C VAL A 614 20.02 -1.18 -7.07
N SER A 615 19.13 -0.86 -8.00
CA SER A 615 18.06 -1.77 -8.42
C SER A 615 18.66 -2.86 -9.31
N VAL A 616 18.40 -4.11 -8.98
CA VAL A 616 18.76 -5.27 -9.79
C VAL A 616 17.50 -5.76 -10.48
N GLU A 617 17.46 -5.62 -11.81
CA GLU A 617 16.37 -6.14 -12.63
C GLU A 617 16.58 -7.63 -12.87
N LEU A 618 15.65 -8.45 -12.38
CA LEU A 618 15.68 -9.89 -12.54
C LEU A 618 14.68 -10.28 -13.65
N LEU A 619 15.12 -11.08 -14.63
CA LEU A 619 14.32 -11.42 -15.82
C LEU A 619 12.97 -12.09 -15.51
N PHE A 620 12.89 -12.88 -14.43
CA PHE A 620 11.71 -13.70 -14.08
C PHE A 620 11.23 -13.49 -12.65
N LEU A 621 11.83 -12.55 -11.92
CA LEU A 621 11.52 -12.26 -10.53
C LEU A 621 11.29 -10.77 -10.35
N PRO A 622 10.53 -10.35 -9.32
CA PRO A 622 10.43 -8.94 -8.97
C PRO A 622 11.83 -8.33 -8.78
N SER A 623 12.04 -7.13 -9.30
CA SER A 623 13.28 -6.38 -9.07
C SER A 623 13.54 -6.22 -7.58
N THR A 624 14.79 -6.44 -7.16
CA THR A 624 15.25 -6.26 -5.78
C THR A 624 16.28 -5.14 -5.70
N TYR A 625 16.61 -4.71 -4.49
CA TYR A 625 17.67 -3.75 -4.23
C TYR A 625 18.88 -4.47 -3.65
N ALA A 626 20.08 -4.11 -4.12
CA ALA A 626 21.34 -4.57 -3.55
C ALA A 626 22.15 -3.36 -3.05
N PRO A 627 22.97 -3.49 -2.01
CA PRO A 627 23.88 -2.43 -1.58
C PRO A 627 24.76 -1.94 -2.74
N CYS A 628 24.99 -0.63 -2.80
CA CYS A 628 25.83 -0.03 -3.85
C CYS A 628 27.25 -0.61 -3.80
N PRO A 629 27.85 -1.02 -4.93
CA PRO A 629 29.18 -1.63 -4.96
C PRO A 629 30.30 -0.66 -4.55
N ASP A 630 30.09 0.65 -4.65
CA ASP A 630 31.15 1.65 -4.43
C ASP A 630 31.13 2.23 -3.02
N CYS A 631 29.94 2.46 -2.46
CA CYS A 631 29.80 3.02 -1.11
C CYS A 631 29.30 1.99 -0.10
N HIS A 632 29.00 0.76 -0.51
CA HIS A 632 28.53 -0.33 0.33
C HIS A 632 27.36 0.06 1.26
N GLY A 633 26.41 0.84 0.74
CA GLY A 633 25.27 1.34 1.51
C GLY A 633 25.49 2.67 2.24
N ALA A 634 26.72 3.17 2.32
CA ALA A 634 27.04 4.39 3.08
C ALA A 634 26.43 5.68 2.50
N ARG A 635 26.08 5.71 1.21
CA ARG A 635 25.47 6.86 0.48
C ARG A 635 26.39 8.05 0.21
N TYR A 636 27.61 8.08 0.76
CA TYR A 636 28.54 9.20 0.65
C TYR A 636 29.84 8.83 -0.05
N ASN A 637 30.56 9.86 -0.52
CA ASN A 637 31.95 9.71 -0.96
C ASN A 637 32.92 9.67 0.23
N PRO A 638 34.13 9.11 0.05
CA PRO A 638 35.10 8.96 1.12
C PRO A 638 35.45 10.28 1.82
N GLU A 639 35.57 11.39 1.08
CA GLU A 639 35.99 12.68 1.66
C GLU A 639 34.95 13.28 2.61
N THR A 640 33.67 12.93 2.44
CA THR A 640 32.60 13.33 3.36
C THR A 640 32.60 12.46 4.62
N LEU A 641 32.98 11.19 4.50
CA LEU A 641 33.07 10.26 5.63
C LEU A 641 34.28 10.54 6.54
N GLU A 642 35.25 11.33 6.10
CA GLU A 642 36.35 11.80 6.96
C GLU A 642 35.90 12.78 8.07
N VAL A 643 34.70 13.37 7.94
CA VAL A 643 34.15 14.25 8.97
C VAL A 643 33.37 13.42 9.99
N THR A 644 33.78 13.50 11.25
CA THR A 644 33.10 12.83 12.37
C THR A 644 32.46 13.81 13.34
N LEU A 645 31.38 13.38 13.97
CA LEU A 645 30.72 14.03 15.11
C LEU A 645 30.73 13.01 16.25
N GLY A 646 31.28 13.36 17.41
CA GLY A 646 31.34 12.42 18.54
C GLY A 646 32.04 11.09 18.21
N GLY A 647 32.99 11.10 17.28
CA GLY A 647 33.71 9.90 16.80
C GLY A 647 33.01 9.12 15.68
N LEU A 648 31.77 9.46 15.33
CA LEU A 648 31.00 8.77 14.27
C LEU A 648 30.92 9.61 12.99
N THR A 649 31.06 8.95 11.84
CA THR A 649 30.75 9.50 10.53
C THR A 649 29.25 9.70 10.34
N ILE A 650 28.86 10.47 9.32
CA ILE A 650 27.44 10.67 9.03
C ILE A 650 26.71 9.38 8.61
N ALA A 651 27.41 8.44 7.97
CA ALA A 651 26.86 7.15 7.61
C ALA A 651 26.59 6.30 8.87
N GLU A 652 27.52 6.27 9.82
CA GLU A 652 27.35 5.56 11.09
C GLU A 652 26.24 6.18 11.94
N VAL A 653 26.10 7.51 11.98
CA VAL A 653 24.97 8.17 12.66
C VAL A 653 23.64 7.78 12.00
N LEU A 654 23.59 7.64 10.68
CA LEU A 654 22.40 7.14 9.98
C LEU A 654 22.16 5.65 10.25
N ASP A 655 23.17 4.87 10.64
CA ASP A 655 23.02 3.46 10.97
C ASP A 655 22.60 3.21 12.43
N LEU A 656 22.65 4.24 13.29
CA LEU A 656 22.14 4.16 14.66
C LEU A 656 20.63 3.84 14.68
N THR A 657 20.25 2.99 15.63
CA THR A 657 18.84 2.81 16.02
C THR A 657 18.29 4.11 16.61
N VAL A 658 16.96 4.29 16.59
CA VAL A 658 16.31 5.44 17.23
C VAL A 658 16.68 5.54 18.72
N GLU A 659 16.76 4.41 19.41
CA GLU A 659 17.18 4.35 20.81
C GLU A 659 18.63 4.82 21.01
N ALA A 660 19.58 4.28 20.22
CA ALA A 660 20.97 4.71 20.28
C ALA A 660 21.15 6.17 19.89
N ALA A 661 20.41 6.64 18.88
CA ALA A 661 20.41 8.03 18.45
C ALA A 661 19.87 8.98 19.51
N ALA A 662 18.89 8.56 20.32
CA ALA A 662 18.37 9.35 21.44
C ALA A 662 19.44 9.59 22.51
N GLY A 663 20.25 8.58 22.80
CA GLY A 663 21.42 8.73 23.67
C GLY A 663 22.52 9.60 23.03
N PHE A 664 22.85 9.35 21.76
CA PHE A 664 23.94 10.04 21.05
C PHE A 664 23.65 11.53 20.80
N LEU A 665 22.40 11.91 20.53
CA LEU A 665 21.97 13.29 20.27
C LEU A 665 21.37 13.99 21.50
N ALA A 666 21.59 13.41 22.70
CA ALA A 666 21.17 14.03 23.95
C ALA A 666 21.73 15.46 24.09
N GLY A 667 20.91 16.39 24.57
CA GLY A 667 21.24 17.81 24.65
C GLY A 667 20.99 18.59 23.35
N THR A 668 20.41 17.98 22.31
CA THR A 668 19.96 18.66 21.08
C THR A 668 18.43 18.74 21.05
N PRO A 669 17.78 19.83 21.53
CA PRO A 669 16.33 19.88 21.73
C PRO A 669 15.49 19.64 20.46
N ALA A 670 16.03 19.97 19.28
CA ALA A 670 15.36 19.71 18.01
C ALA A 670 15.33 18.21 17.66
N ALA A 671 16.39 17.46 17.97
CA ALA A 671 16.46 16.02 17.74
C ALA A 671 15.69 15.23 18.81
N GLU A 672 15.81 15.63 20.07
CA GLU A 672 15.15 14.96 21.20
C GLU A 672 13.63 14.87 21.03
N ARG A 673 12.98 15.93 20.54
CA ARG A 673 11.53 15.92 20.29
C ARG A 673 11.13 14.84 19.27
N SER A 674 11.87 14.74 18.17
CA SER A 674 11.60 13.76 17.11
C SER A 674 11.86 12.34 17.60
N LEU A 675 13.01 12.12 18.26
CA LEU A 675 13.43 10.81 18.76
C LEU A 675 12.50 10.31 19.87
N ARG A 676 12.09 11.18 20.80
CA ARG A 676 11.11 10.84 21.83
C ARG A 676 9.77 10.43 21.24
N ALA A 677 9.26 11.19 20.26
CA ALA A 677 8.00 10.82 19.59
C ALA A 677 8.08 9.45 18.89
N LEU A 678 9.25 9.09 18.33
CA LEU A 678 9.48 7.77 17.72
C LEU A 678 9.58 6.65 18.76
N LEU A 679 10.23 6.90 19.91
CA LEU A 679 10.28 5.97 21.03
C LEU A 679 8.89 5.73 21.63
N ASP A 680 8.10 6.79 21.79
CA ASP A 680 6.76 6.75 22.35
C ASP A 680 5.77 5.91 21.52
N VAL A 681 5.99 5.81 20.19
CA VAL A 681 5.24 4.94 19.29
C VAL A 681 5.87 3.55 19.10
N GLY A 682 6.92 3.21 19.86
CA GLY A 682 7.54 1.89 19.88
C GLY A 682 8.49 1.60 18.70
N LEU A 683 9.08 2.62 18.08
CA LEU A 683 9.98 2.46 16.93
C LEU A 683 11.47 2.57 17.29
N GLY A 684 11.84 2.30 18.55
CA GLY A 684 13.20 2.42 19.06
C GLY A 684 14.25 1.59 18.29
N TYR A 685 13.82 0.47 17.71
CA TYR A 685 14.69 -0.48 17.00
C TYR A 685 15.03 -0.08 15.56
N LEU A 686 14.27 0.84 14.95
CA LEU A 686 14.51 1.23 13.55
C LEU A 686 15.79 2.06 13.45
N ARG A 687 16.54 1.89 12.35
CA ARG A 687 17.71 2.73 12.07
C ARG A 687 17.28 4.05 11.43
N LEU A 688 18.00 5.13 11.72
CA LEU A 688 17.68 6.47 11.19
C LEU A 688 17.65 6.51 9.66
N GLY A 689 18.62 5.84 9.04
CA GLY A 689 18.84 5.73 7.61
C GLY A 689 18.14 4.57 6.93
N GLN A 690 17.37 3.75 7.67
CA GLN A 690 16.73 2.55 7.13
C GLN A 690 15.84 2.90 5.93
N PRO A 691 16.05 2.25 4.77
CA PRO A 691 15.25 2.48 3.57
C PRO A 691 13.74 2.34 3.81
N ALA A 692 12.96 3.27 3.28
CA ALA A 692 11.50 3.21 3.36
C ALA A 692 10.90 1.96 2.70
N THR A 693 11.64 1.33 1.79
CA THR A 693 11.29 0.09 1.12
C THR A 693 11.37 -1.14 2.03
N GLU A 694 12.14 -1.08 3.12
CA GLU A 694 12.29 -2.15 4.11
C GLU A 694 11.30 -2.02 5.28
N LEU A 695 10.68 -0.86 5.45
CA LEU A 695 9.71 -0.61 6.52
C LEU A 695 8.37 -1.29 6.22
N SER A 696 7.80 -1.99 7.20
CA SER A 696 6.42 -2.51 7.19
C SER A 696 5.37 -1.40 7.10
N GLY A 697 4.11 -1.77 6.81
CA GLY A 697 2.97 -0.84 6.75
C GLY A 697 2.75 -0.13 8.09
N GLY A 698 2.71 -0.91 9.18
CA GLY A 698 2.56 -0.41 10.54
C GLY A 698 3.73 0.46 11.02
N GLU A 699 4.98 0.16 10.61
CA GLU A 699 6.13 1.05 10.89
C GLU A 699 5.99 2.39 10.17
N ALA A 700 5.68 2.37 8.87
CA ALA A 700 5.47 3.58 8.09
C ALA A 700 4.34 4.45 8.67
N GLN A 701 3.25 3.83 9.13
CA GLN A 701 2.15 4.50 9.78
C GLN A 701 2.54 5.13 11.12
N ARG A 702 3.25 4.39 11.97
CA ARG A 702 3.76 4.89 13.26
C ARG A 702 4.76 6.03 13.09
N ILE A 703 5.59 6.03 12.04
CA ILE A 703 6.47 7.17 11.71
C ILE A 703 5.65 8.43 11.37
N LYS A 704 4.56 8.29 10.61
CA LYS A 704 3.66 9.42 10.32
C LYS A 704 3.01 9.96 11.59
N LEU A 705 2.56 9.07 12.47
CA LEU A 705 1.99 9.44 13.76
C LEU A 705 3.01 10.17 14.65
N ALA A 706 4.23 9.64 14.78
CA ALA A 706 5.32 10.30 15.51
C ALA A 706 5.64 11.69 14.95
N THR A 707 5.62 11.83 13.62
CA THR A 707 5.83 13.12 12.94
C THR A 707 4.77 14.15 13.30
N GLU A 708 3.55 13.71 13.60
CA GLU A 708 2.47 14.59 14.05
C GLU A 708 2.51 14.87 15.56
N LEU A 709 2.91 13.88 16.37
CA LEU A 709 3.08 14.02 17.82
C LEU A 709 4.14 15.08 18.19
N GLN A 710 5.19 15.22 17.38
CA GLN A 710 6.25 16.22 17.63
C GLN A 710 5.86 17.68 17.28
N ARG A 711 4.76 17.91 16.56
CA ARG A 711 4.37 19.26 16.10
C ARG A 711 3.67 20.04 17.21
N ALA A 712 3.99 21.33 17.29
CA ALA A 712 3.27 22.23 18.19
C ALA A 712 1.80 22.32 17.78
N ARG A 713 0.90 22.10 18.73
CA ARG A 713 -0.55 22.10 18.49
C ARG A 713 -1.05 23.52 18.31
N ARG A 714 -1.91 23.72 17.30
CA ARG A 714 -2.66 24.97 17.05
C ARG A 714 -4.08 24.58 16.67
N GLY A 715 -5.06 25.02 17.45
CA GLY A 715 -6.48 24.73 17.18
C GLY A 715 -6.87 23.25 17.39
N HIS A 716 -8.12 22.95 17.05
CA HIS A 716 -8.69 21.61 17.11
C HIS A 716 -8.28 20.79 15.89
N THR A 717 -7.64 19.64 16.12
CA THR A 717 -7.17 18.75 15.06
C THR A 717 -8.01 17.46 15.03
N LEU A 718 -8.50 17.10 13.84
CA LEU A 718 -9.12 15.81 13.56
C LEU A 718 -8.09 14.87 12.94
N TYR A 719 -7.86 13.73 13.58
CA TYR A 719 -6.99 12.67 13.12
C TYR A 719 -7.85 11.53 12.53
N LEU A 720 -7.65 11.21 11.26
CA LEU A 720 -8.26 10.06 10.60
C LEU A 720 -7.20 8.99 10.38
N LEU A 721 -7.41 7.80 10.96
CA LEU A 721 -6.50 6.66 10.82
C LEU A 721 -7.25 5.50 10.17
N ASP A 722 -6.65 4.92 9.13
CA ASP A 722 -7.20 3.75 8.43
C ASP A 722 -6.44 2.50 8.91
N GLU A 723 -7.16 1.62 9.62
CA GLU A 723 -6.68 0.37 10.21
C GLU A 723 -5.31 0.51 10.90
N PRO A 724 -5.20 1.35 11.96
CA PRO A 724 -3.93 1.61 12.63
C PRO A 724 -3.30 0.39 13.32
N THR A 725 -4.05 -0.68 13.57
CA THR A 725 -3.53 -1.90 14.19
C THR A 725 -3.14 -3.02 13.22
N THR A 726 -3.34 -2.85 11.91
CA THR A 726 -3.00 -3.92 10.95
C THR A 726 -1.53 -4.31 11.08
N GLY A 727 -1.30 -5.60 11.33
CA GLY A 727 0.06 -6.15 11.45
C GLY A 727 0.81 -5.76 12.71
N LEU A 728 0.11 -5.25 13.73
CA LEU A 728 0.69 -5.01 15.04
C LEU A 728 0.40 -6.16 15.98
N HIS A 729 1.41 -6.52 16.77
CA HIS A 729 1.23 -7.42 17.90
C HIS A 729 0.33 -6.73 18.96
N PRO A 730 -0.52 -7.44 19.72
CA PRO A 730 -1.37 -6.84 20.74
C PRO A 730 -0.63 -5.91 21.75
N ALA A 731 0.59 -6.27 22.14
CA ALA A 731 1.45 -5.40 22.96
C ALA A 731 1.78 -4.05 22.29
N ASP A 732 1.99 -4.04 20.97
CA ASP A 732 2.22 -2.82 20.19
C ASP A 732 0.92 -2.02 20.03
N VAL A 733 -0.24 -2.69 19.95
CA VAL A 733 -1.57 -2.06 19.95
C VAL A 733 -1.81 -1.29 21.25
N GLU A 734 -1.43 -1.84 22.42
CA GLU A 734 -1.53 -1.13 23.69
C GLU A 734 -0.71 0.18 23.70
N VAL A 735 0.50 0.15 23.15
CA VAL A 735 1.36 1.34 23.01
C VAL A 735 0.68 2.37 22.10
N LEU A 736 0.18 1.93 20.94
CA LEU A 736 -0.52 2.80 20.00
C LEU A 736 -1.76 3.44 20.62
N MET A 737 -2.60 2.66 21.28
CA MET A 737 -3.81 3.15 21.94
C MET A 737 -3.51 4.18 23.02
N ARG A 738 -2.41 4.03 23.76
CA ARG A 738 -1.94 5.05 24.71
C ARG A 738 -1.65 6.38 24.01
N GLN A 739 -1.02 6.34 22.84
CA GLN A 739 -0.73 7.54 22.06
C GLN A 739 -1.99 8.17 21.46
N LEU A 740 -2.92 7.36 20.95
CA LEU A 740 -4.20 7.85 20.41
C LEU A 740 -5.05 8.52 21.50
N HIS A 741 -5.15 7.93 22.68
CA HIS A 741 -5.80 8.60 23.81
C HIS A 741 -5.06 9.88 24.23
N GLY A 742 -3.73 9.90 24.22
CA GLY A 742 -2.95 11.12 24.47
C GLY A 742 -3.22 12.25 23.45
N LEU A 743 -3.59 11.92 22.21
CA LEU A 743 -4.05 12.93 21.24
C LEU A 743 -5.39 13.54 21.66
N VAL A 744 -6.33 12.69 22.07
CA VAL A 744 -7.67 13.09 22.54
C VAL A 744 -7.60 13.89 23.84
N ASP A 745 -6.82 13.42 24.82
CA ASP A 745 -6.67 14.07 26.13
C ASP A 745 -6.10 15.49 26.01
N ALA A 746 -5.31 15.76 24.97
CA ALA A 746 -4.82 17.10 24.66
C ALA A 746 -5.67 17.82 23.59
N GLY A 747 -6.96 17.49 23.51
CA GLY A 747 -8.01 18.26 22.82
C GLY A 747 -8.26 17.91 21.35
N GLY A 748 -7.65 16.84 20.83
CA GLY A 748 -7.90 16.35 19.47
C GLY A 748 -9.16 15.49 19.36
N THR A 749 -9.63 15.27 18.13
CA THR A 749 -10.59 14.21 17.81
C THR A 749 -9.88 13.12 17.02
N VAL A 750 -10.06 11.86 17.40
CA VAL A 750 -9.45 10.71 16.70
C VAL A 750 -10.57 9.83 16.14
N VAL A 751 -10.55 9.58 14.84
CA VAL A 751 -11.44 8.62 14.18
C VAL A 751 -10.59 7.52 13.56
N VAL A 752 -10.81 6.28 13.99
CA VAL A 752 -10.10 5.11 13.50
C VAL A 752 -11.05 4.20 12.74
N VAL A 753 -10.66 3.72 11.57
CA VAL A 753 -11.31 2.56 10.92
C VAL A 753 -10.67 1.32 11.49
N GLU A 754 -11.43 0.43 12.14
CA GLU A 754 -10.84 -0.67 12.91
C GLU A 754 -11.66 -1.96 12.89
N HIS A 755 -10.93 -3.08 13.02
CA HIS A 755 -11.47 -4.43 13.13
C HIS A 755 -10.99 -5.15 14.40
N ASP A 756 -9.94 -4.64 15.07
CA ASP A 756 -9.51 -5.17 16.36
C ASP A 756 -10.51 -4.74 17.45
N MET A 757 -11.23 -5.72 18.00
CA MET A 757 -12.25 -5.47 19.02
C MET A 757 -11.67 -4.92 20.32
N THR A 758 -10.38 -5.09 20.59
CA THR A 758 -9.69 -4.46 21.73
C THR A 758 -9.65 -2.95 21.56
N VAL A 759 -9.39 -2.47 20.33
CA VAL A 759 -9.42 -1.03 20.00
C VAL A 759 -10.85 -0.51 20.01
N VAL A 760 -11.79 -1.24 19.40
CA VAL A 760 -13.21 -0.86 19.38
C VAL A 760 -13.78 -0.78 20.79
N ALA A 761 -13.42 -1.72 21.67
CA ALA A 761 -13.80 -1.71 23.09
C ALA A 761 -13.19 -0.53 23.87
N GLY A 762 -11.99 -0.07 23.47
CA GLY A 762 -11.33 1.09 24.05
C GLY A 762 -11.80 2.45 23.52
N ALA A 763 -12.73 2.49 22.57
CA ALA A 763 -13.25 3.73 22.00
C ALA A 763 -14.30 4.41 22.89
N ASP A 764 -14.45 5.73 22.71
CA ASP A 764 -15.51 6.49 23.37
C ASP A 764 -16.84 6.35 22.61
N HIS A 765 -16.78 6.20 21.28
CA HIS A 765 -17.95 6.04 20.40
C HIS A 765 -17.65 5.04 19.28
N VAL A 766 -18.66 4.27 18.86
CA VAL A 766 -18.57 3.27 17.81
C VAL A 766 -19.62 3.55 16.72
N ILE A 767 -19.21 3.39 15.46
CA ILE A 767 -20.09 3.39 14.29
C ILE A 767 -19.88 2.06 13.57
N ASP A 768 -20.87 1.18 13.61
CA ASP A 768 -20.80 -0.13 12.97
C ASP A 768 -21.48 -0.11 11.60
N LEU A 769 -20.74 -0.50 10.55
CA LEU A 769 -21.23 -0.59 9.18
C LEU A 769 -21.50 -2.02 8.76
N GLY A 770 -22.63 -2.26 8.10
CA GLY A 770 -23.00 -3.58 7.62
C GLY A 770 -24.38 -3.61 6.97
N PRO A 771 -25.13 -4.73 7.07
CA PRO A 771 -24.78 -5.98 7.76
C PRO A 771 -23.77 -6.88 7.01
N GLY A 772 -23.51 -6.62 5.72
CA GLY A 772 -22.54 -7.35 4.89
C GLY A 772 -21.51 -6.44 4.21
N GLY A 773 -20.72 -7.01 3.31
CA GLY A 773 -19.88 -6.26 2.36
C GLY A 773 -20.61 -5.99 1.04
N GLY A 774 -20.10 -5.04 0.24
CA GLY A 774 -20.66 -4.71 -1.07
C GLY A 774 -22.07 -4.17 -1.00
N ASP A 775 -22.96 -4.71 -1.84
CA ASP A 775 -24.37 -4.28 -1.97
C ASP A 775 -25.22 -4.61 -0.73
N ARG A 776 -24.78 -5.57 0.09
CA ARG A 776 -25.39 -5.88 1.40
C ARG A 776 -24.81 -5.04 2.54
N GLY A 777 -23.86 -4.16 2.24
CA GLY A 777 -23.23 -3.24 3.19
C GLY A 777 -23.74 -1.81 3.05
N GLY A 778 -22.89 -0.86 3.39
CA GLY A 778 -23.12 0.56 3.14
C GLY A 778 -24.21 1.19 4.00
N ARG A 779 -24.56 0.57 5.13
CA ARG A 779 -25.53 1.09 6.12
C ARG A 779 -24.87 1.13 7.49
N ILE A 780 -25.24 2.13 8.29
CA ILE A 780 -24.92 2.14 9.72
C ILE A 780 -25.93 1.23 10.41
N VAL A 781 -25.47 0.11 10.96
CA VAL A 781 -26.34 -0.87 11.65
C VAL A 781 -26.48 -0.55 13.13
N ALA A 782 -25.45 0.05 13.73
CA ALA A 782 -25.45 0.47 15.12
C ALA A 782 -24.52 1.67 15.33
N THR A 783 -24.86 2.53 16.28
CA THR A 783 -23.98 3.61 16.74
C THR A 783 -24.25 3.96 18.19
N GLY A 784 -23.21 4.30 18.93
CA GLY A 784 -23.29 4.60 20.37
C GLY A 784 -21.97 4.29 21.06
N THR A 785 -21.99 4.18 22.38
CA THR A 785 -20.86 3.66 23.16
C THR A 785 -20.56 2.20 22.81
N PRO A 786 -19.35 1.68 23.09
CA PRO A 786 -19.04 0.27 22.85
C PRO A 786 -20.03 -0.71 23.49
N ARG A 787 -20.51 -0.42 24.71
CA ARG A 787 -21.49 -1.24 25.43
C ARG A 787 -22.88 -1.24 24.79
N GLU A 788 -23.30 -0.12 24.21
CA GLU A 788 -24.56 -0.03 23.48
C GLU A 788 -24.50 -0.80 22.17
N VAL A 789 -23.40 -0.66 21.41
CA VAL A 789 -23.20 -1.38 20.14
C VAL A 789 -23.04 -2.88 20.37
N ALA A 790 -22.42 -3.32 21.46
CA ALA A 790 -22.32 -4.73 21.83
C ALA A 790 -23.68 -5.42 22.04
N ARG A 791 -24.76 -4.66 22.23
CA ARG A 791 -26.14 -5.18 22.41
C ARG A 791 -27.02 -4.96 21.17
N ALA A 792 -26.47 -4.42 20.09
CA ALA A 792 -27.25 -4.06 18.92
C ALA A 792 -27.68 -5.30 18.12
N ALA A 793 -28.98 -5.42 17.84
CA ALA A 793 -29.51 -6.48 16.99
C ALA A 793 -29.11 -6.26 15.51
N GLY A 794 -28.75 -7.33 14.81
CA GLY A 794 -28.39 -7.27 13.39
C GLY A 794 -26.97 -6.78 13.07
N SER A 795 -26.20 -6.40 14.10
CA SER A 795 -24.76 -6.16 13.97
C SER A 795 -23.98 -7.47 13.96
N ARG A 796 -23.12 -7.69 12.96
CA ARG A 796 -22.15 -8.81 12.97
C ARG A 796 -21.01 -8.58 13.97
N THR A 797 -20.81 -7.33 14.40
CA THR A 797 -19.74 -6.91 15.31
C THR A 797 -20.13 -7.10 16.79
N ALA A 798 -21.43 -6.97 17.11
CA ALA A 798 -21.94 -6.94 18.48
C ALA A 798 -21.45 -8.08 19.37
N ALA A 799 -21.53 -9.33 18.92
CA ALA A 799 -21.12 -10.51 19.70
C ALA A 799 -19.61 -10.52 20.00
N TYR A 800 -18.78 -10.11 19.04
CA TYR A 800 -17.33 -10.04 19.22
C TYR A 800 -16.94 -8.87 20.13
N LEU A 801 -17.63 -7.74 20.03
CA LEU A 801 -17.45 -6.60 20.92
C LEU A 801 -17.88 -6.93 22.36
N ALA A 802 -18.99 -7.66 22.54
CA ALA A 802 -19.43 -8.14 23.85
C ALA A 802 -18.37 -9.05 24.51
N LYS A 803 -17.82 -9.99 23.75
CA LYS A 803 -16.70 -10.86 24.19
C LYS A 803 -15.47 -10.04 24.59
N ALA A 804 -15.07 -9.06 23.78
CA ALA A 804 -13.92 -8.20 24.06
C ALA A 804 -14.14 -7.31 25.31
N LEU A 805 -15.37 -6.83 25.52
CA LEU A 805 -15.75 -6.07 26.72
C LEU A 805 -15.91 -6.96 27.96
N ARG A 806 -15.86 -8.29 27.82
CA ARG A 806 -16.19 -9.26 28.88
C ARG A 806 -17.56 -8.97 29.51
N SER A 807 -18.52 -8.61 28.66
CA SER A 807 -19.91 -8.38 29.08
C SER A 807 -20.62 -9.72 29.05
N ASP A 808 -21.16 -10.17 30.18
CA ASP A 808 -22.05 -11.34 30.26
C ASP A 808 -23.31 -11.17 29.40
#